data_AF-A0A4R3LCZ0-F1
#
_entry.id   AF-A0A4R3LCZ0-F1
#
_cell.length_a   1.000
_cell.length_b   1.000
_cell.length_c   1.000
_cell.angle_alpha   90.00
_cell.angle_beta   90.00
_cell.angle_gamma   90.00
#
_symmetry.space_group_name_H-M   'P 1'
#
loop_
_entity.id
_entity.type
_entity.pdbx_description
1 polymer ?
#
loop_
_entity_poly.entity_id
_entity_poly.type
_entity_poly.pdbx_seq_one_letter_code
_entity_poly.pdbx_strand_id
1 'polypeptide(L)'
;MARPGFHGLAGLQRRRGAVAPVIALCAALVAPWSTRAHADPGGGRVTVLVYDASGSMWGQLADGTTKVEVARRVLGEFLARRDAAVPLGVVAYGHNRRGDCRDIEELVPVGVHEAADVAGQLNRIRPVGMTPLTEALQRAADLIPASAESADIVLVTDGLETCDADPCALAARLTRQGIRLRAHVVGFGLSDAQAAALACVSTTTGGLLLTPRSGDELAQALDVIADLEPAVEIDTEAPTAPAYFDIGPHGEAGHTYRIGYRGRVPPDYFAGFTARDAGKPDVSASFRVVGGAGQSGNNPVSRAAPGEPGDYDLIMVAHDGTIIARQAITVVPARNGFDAVGTVAPAERFVIRWRGPDQLGERVVIARPDDPIGQLEYDWGNALHRGGEMRLAAPAQPGIYELRYLSARLDKVLFARRFGVGVAFQDSDRSGTAELARQAAAAVQATPGQDDLPPVRARFRIPDGFPESPLWWSALPLDAAVSPEAWAPSEATVVGEGEFEPGRYEVRALAPGEVVFSRIVEILPGETNEFVIPLAGEQDAETDADGLVQVAVVACSDQPRGCPHTDAQTGLRLVVPDGWSLTQPFFHETAAGTTASIASATLFRSGAEGIQVIELNPRHWPAVRGDCLDRGAHRICHGEASDATLDQALAVLLDSLGSGEP
;
A
#
# COMPACT_ATOMS: atom_id res chain seq x y z
N MET A 1 68.50 25.95 11.02
CA MET A 1 67.58 26.84 11.78
C MET A 1 66.94 25.98 12.86
N ALA A 2 67.52 25.94 14.06
CA ALA A 2 67.12 26.76 15.22
C ALA A 2 65.82 26.26 15.90
N ARG A 3 66.04 25.34 16.85
CA ARG A 3 65.32 25.09 18.13
C ARG A 3 65.55 26.28 19.11
N PRO A 4 64.90 26.43 20.29
CA PRO A 4 64.68 25.45 21.40
C PRO A 4 63.28 25.56 22.07
N GLY A 5 62.79 24.76 23.03
CA GLY A 5 63.31 24.02 24.22
C GLY A 5 62.58 24.60 25.47
N PHE A 6 61.93 23.84 26.36
CA PHE A 6 62.45 23.26 27.63
C PHE A 6 61.25 22.58 28.37
N HIS A 7 61.29 21.29 28.76
CA HIS A 7 61.72 20.69 30.06
C HIS A 7 60.90 21.14 31.29
N GLY A 8 60.50 20.30 32.26
CA GLY A 8 60.78 18.90 32.67
C GLY A 8 59.77 18.52 33.79
N LEU A 9 59.81 17.47 34.60
CA LEU A 9 60.79 16.45 35.02
C LEU A 9 60.01 15.29 35.71
N ALA A 10 60.65 14.12 35.74
CA ALA A 10 60.58 12.97 36.67
C ALA A 10 59.60 13.03 37.87
N GLY A 11 58.95 11.94 38.32
CA GLY A 11 59.42 10.56 38.43
C GLY A 11 59.62 10.17 39.92
N LEU A 12 59.24 8.94 40.26
CA LEU A 12 59.61 8.11 41.44
C LEU A 12 58.70 8.01 42.69
N GLN A 13 58.18 6.78 42.83
CA GLN A 13 58.37 5.81 43.94
C GLN A 13 57.66 5.95 45.31
N ARG A 14 56.79 4.96 45.55
CA ARG A 14 56.71 3.99 46.68
C ARG A 14 57.11 4.46 48.09
N ARG A 15 56.19 4.25 49.05
CA ARG A 15 56.32 3.41 50.28
C ARG A 15 54.99 3.49 51.07
N ARG A 16 54.22 2.40 51.19
CA ARG A 16 54.17 1.44 52.32
C ARG A 16 54.24 2.09 53.70
N GLY A 17 53.15 1.96 54.47
CA GLY A 17 53.14 2.21 55.91
C GLY A 17 51.72 2.17 56.48
N ALA A 18 51.30 1.00 56.94
CA ALA A 18 50.08 0.81 57.73
C ALA A 18 50.17 1.53 59.08
N VAL A 19 49.02 1.84 59.69
CA VAL A 19 48.61 1.46 61.06
C VAL A 19 47.38 2.31 61.46
N ALA A 20 46.32 1.60 61.86
CA ALA A 20 45.05 2.08 62.41
C ALA A 20 45.21 2.60 63.87
N PRO A 21 44.14 2.73 64.68
CA PRO A 21 42.97 3.62 64.60
C PRO A 21 42.84 4.46 65.89
N VAL A 22 42.07 5.56 65.89
CA VAL A 22 41.37 6.01 67.12
C VAL A 22 39.97 6.47 66.75
N ILE A 23 39.01 5.74 67.31
CA ILE A 23 37.58 5.99 67.29
C ILE A 23 37.29 7.23 68.16
N ALA A 24 36.62 8.23 67.58
CA ALA A 24 35.86 9.20 68.34
C ALA A 24 34.49 9.40 67.67
N LEU A 25 33.48 8.95 68.41
CA LEU A 25 32.08 8.91 68.10
C LEU A 25 31.53 10.35 67.96
N CYS A 26 31.20 10.79 66.75
CA CYS A 26 30.30 11.91 66.51
C CYS A 26 29.09 11.39 65.71
N ALA A 27 27.99 11.19 66.41
CA ALA A 27 26.68 10.97 65.82
C ALA A 27 26.25 12.24 65.07
N ALA A 28 26.36 12.22 63.74
CA ALA A 28 25.78 13.21 62.86
C ALA A 28 24.64 12.54 62.07
N LEU A 29 23.44 13.08 62.25
CA LEU A 29 22.24 12.82 61.46
C LEU A 29 22.56 13.09 59.98
N VAL A 30 22.80 12.02 59.21
CA VAL A 30 22.78 12.10 57.75
C VAL A 30 21.31 12.02 57.36
N ALA A 31 20.66 13.17 57.23
CA ALA A 31 19.42 13.25 56.47
C ALA A 31 19.75 12.77 55.05
N PRO A 32 19.04 11.78 54.49
CA PRO A 32 19.23 11.43 53.10
C PRO A 32 18.83 12.65 52.28
N TRP A 33 19.79 13.25 51.58
CA TRP A 33 19.47 14.09 50.44
C TRP A 33 18.79 13.18 49.43
N SER A 34 17.46 13.18 49.47
CA SER A 34 16.66 12.64 48.38
C SER A 34 16.96 13.50 47.17
N THR A 35 17.94 13.09 46.37
CA THR A 35 17.99 13.46 44.96
C THR A 35 16.66 13.00 44.38
N ARG A 36 15.71 13.93 44.20
CA ARG A 36 14.63 13.70 43.25
C ARG A 36 15.33 13.55 41.91
N ALA A 37 15.47 12.31 41.45
CA ALA A 37 15.63 12.06 40.05
C ALA A 37 14.45 12.77 39.36
N HIS A 38 14.73 13.76 38.53
CA HIS A 38 13.75 14.14 37.52
C HIS A 38 13.52 12.87 36.72
N ALA A 39 12.31 12.33 36.80
CA ALA A 39 11.88 11.31 35.87
C ALA A 39 12.02 11.94 34.49
N ASP A 40 13.00 11.47 33.73
CA ASP A 40 13.02 11.65 32.28
C ASP A 40 11.68 11.08 31.79
N PRO A 41 10.80 11.87 31.16
CA PRO A 41 9.58 11.31 30.60
C PRO A 41 10.03 10.39 29.47
N GLY A 42 10.12 9.09 29.80
CA GLY A 42 10.57 8.05 28.90
C GLY A 42 9.81 8.11 27.58
N GLY A 43 10.54 7.76 26.51
CA GLY A 43 10.08 7.77 25.11
C GLY A 43 8.59 7.46 24.97
N GLY A 44 7.79 8.51 24.84
CA GLY A 44 6.34 8.43 24.86
C GLY A 44 5.74 9.57 24.05
N ARG A 45 4.40 9.62 23.99
CA ARG A 45 3.66 10.64 23.25
C ARG A 45 3.68 11.99 23.99
N VAL A 46 3.96 13.08 23.27
CA VAL A 46 3.90 14.46 23.78
C VAL A 46 2.78 15.23 23.07
N THR A 47 2.09 16.13 23.78
CA THR A 47 1.09 17.02 23.17
C THR A 47 1.48 18.48 23.34
N VAL A 48 1.35 19.29 22.29
CA VAL A 48 1.50 20.76 22.37
C VAL A 48 0.22 21.42 21.87
N LEU A 49 -0.48 22.13 22.76
CA LEU A 49 -1.67 22.90 22.41
C LEU A 49 -1.24 24.28 21.91
N VAL A 50 -1.68 24.65 20.70
CA VAL A 50 -1.54 26.01 20.16
C VAL A 50 -2.89 26.70 20.25
N TYR A 51 -2.97 27.71 21.09
CA TYR A 51 -4.20 28.44 21.40
C TYR A 51 -4.23 29.79 20.69
N ASP A 52 -5.21 29.96 19.79
CA ASP A 52 -5.54 31.24 19.17
C ASP A 52 -6.16 32.18 20.19
N ALA A 53 -5.44 33.26 20.46
CA ALA A 53 -5.93 34.39 21.22
C ALA A 53 -5.82 35.68 20.40
N SER A 54 -6.05 35.61 19.09
CA SER A 54 -6.13 36.78 18.22
C SER A 54 -7.45 37.55 18.41
N GLY A 55 -7.49 38.80 17.95
CA GLY A 55 -8.64 39.68 18.18
C GLY A 55 -9.99 39.15 17.65
N SER A 56 -9.99 38.25 16.66
CA SER A 56 -11.20 37.61 16.11
C SER A 56 -11.94 36.73 17.12
N MET A 57 -11.25 36.25 18.15
CA MET A 57 -11.83 35.44 19.23
C MET A 57 -12.88 36.18 20.08
N TRP A 58 -13.01 37.50 19.93
CA TRP A 58 -14.12 38.27 20.49
C TRP A 58 -15.42 38.18 19.67
N GLY A 59 -15.38 37.53 18.50
CA GLY A 59 -16.56 37.24 17.71
C GLY A 59 -17.60 36.45 18.50
N GLN A 60 -18.88 36.75 18.28
CA GLN A 60 -19.99 36.10 18.96
C GLN A 60 -20.48 34.88 18.18
N LEU A 61 -20.90 33.85 18.92
CA LEU A 61 -21.64 32.71 18.40
C LEU A 61 -23.14 33.03 18.34
N ALA A 62 -23.94 32.12 17.78
CA ALA A 62 -25.38 32.29 17.61
C ALA A 62 -26.15 32.51 18.94
N ASP A 63 -25.59 32.07 20.07
CA ASP A 63 -26.14 32.21 21.42
C ASP A 63 -25.72 33.51 22.14
N GLY A 64 -24.94 34.37 21.49
CA GLY A 64 -24.45 35.64 22.03
C GLY A 64 -23.20 35.55 22.91
N THR A 65 -22.69 34.34 23.18
CA THR A 65 -21.40 34.16 23.88
C THR A 65 -20.23 34.42 22.95
N THR A 66 -19.09 34.86 23.50
CA THR A 66 -17.88 35.06 22.68
C THR A 66 -17.11 33.77 22.47
N LYS A 67 -16.44 33.63 21.33
CA LYS A 67 -15.64 32.43 21.03
C LYS A 67 -14.57 32.17 22.10
N VAL A 68 -13.95 33.22 22.64
CA VAL A 68 -12.95 33.12 23.73
C VAL A 68 -13.55 32.56 25.02
N GLU A 69 -14.76 32.97 25.41
CA GLU A 69 -15.43 32.45 26.61
C GLU A 69 -15.74 30.96 26.47
N VAL A 70 -16.24 30.56 25.30
CA VAL A 70 -16.52 29.15 25.01
C VAL A 70 -15.23 28.33 24.97
N ALA A 71 -14.20 28.80 24.27
CA ALA A 71 -12.93 28.11 24.16
C ALA A 71 -12.26 27.92 25.53
N ARG A 72 -12.26 28.93 26.41
CA ARG A 72 -11.71 28.82 27.76
C ARG A 72 -12.43 27.79 28.61
N ARG A 73 -13.76 27.82 28.60
CA ARG A 73 -14.57 26.87 29.35
C ARG A 73 -14.29 25.44 28.89
N VAL A 74 -14.37 25.21 27.58
CA VAL A 74 -14.17 23.88 26.97
C VAL A 74 -12.73 23.38 27.19
N LEU A 75 -11.72 24.22 26.99
CA LEU A 75 -10.33 23.84 27.27
C LEU A 75 -10.11 23.53 28.76
N GLY A 76 -10.71 24.29 29.67
CA GLY A 76 -10.65 24.01 31.11
C GLY A 76 -11.26 22.65 31.46
N GLU A 77 -12.43 22.33 30.90
CA GLU A 77 -13.09 21.04 31.06
C GLU A 77 -12.27 19.89 30.46
N PHE A 78 -11.71 20.09 29.26
CA PHE A 78 -10.81 19.14 28.61
C PHE A 78 -9.56 18.85 29.45
N LEU A 79 -8.89 19.91 29.94
CA LEU A 79 -7.71 19.78 30.78
C LEU A 79 -7.98 18.99 32.06
N ALA A 80 -9.19 19.07 32.62
CA ALA A 80 -9.57 18.33 33.81
C ALA A 80 -9.85 16.83 33.56
N ARG A 81 -10.19 16.44 32.32
CA ARG A 81 -10.52 15.06 31.96
C ARG A 81 -9.38 14.30 31.28
N ARG A 82 -8.45 15.01 30.63
CA ARG A 82 -7.33 14.41 29.90
C ARG A 82 -6.46 13.54 30.82
N ASP A 83 -5.72 12.62 30.23
CA ASP A 83 -4.68 11.89 30.94
C ASP A 83 -3.52 12.85 31.33
N ALA A 84 -3.34 13.05 32.63
CA ALA A 84 -2.28 13.89 33.18
C ALA A 84 -0.88 13.28 32.99
N ALA A 85 -0.77 11.98 32.74
CA ALA A 85 0.51 11.33 32.48
C ALA A 85 1.12 11.74 31.13
N VAL A 86 0.30 12.19 30.16
CA VAL A 86 0.77 12.66 28.85
C VAL A 86 1.32 14.10 28.97
N PRO A 87 2.62 14.32 28.71
CA PRO A 87 3.23 15.66 28.76
C PRO A 87 2.51 16.65 27.85
N LEU A 88 2.24 17.84 28.36
CA LEU A 88 1.59 18.95 27.66
C LEU A 88 2.45 20.20 27.66
N GLY A 89 2.60 20.82 26.51
CA GLY A 89 2.98 22.23 26.37
C GLY A 89 1.80 23.07 25.88
N VAL A 90 1.82 24.36 26.19
CA VAL A 90 0.83 25.32 25.67
C VAL A 90 1.54 26.54 25.10
N VAL A 91 1.29 26.80 23.82
CA VAL A 91 1.69 28.02 23.11
C VAL A 91 0.44 28.83 22.83
N ALA A 92 0.48 30.14 23.07
CA ALA A 92 -0.59 31.05 22.67
C ALA A 92 -0.04 32.19 21.84
N TYR A 93 -0.88 32.76 20.98
CA TYR A 93 -0.51 33.92 20.18
C TYR A 93 -1.60 35.00 20.18
N GLY A 94 -1.17 36.24 19.91
CA GLY A 94 -2.06 37.38 19.71
C GLY A 94 -2.68 37.97 20.99
N HIS A 95 -2.18 37.65 22.18
CA HIS A 95 -2.79 38.09 23.44
C HIS A 95 -2.09 39.21 24.21
N ASN A 96 -0.92 39.67 23.78
CA ASN A 96 -0.19 40.72 24.49
C ASN A 96 -0.07 42.01 23.69
N ARG A 97 0.08 41.94 22.35
CA ARG A 97 0.40 43.09 21.49
C ARG A 97 -0.47 43.13 20.23
N ARG A 98 -1.05 44.30 19.97
CA ARG A 98 -1.85 44.53 18.77
C ARG A 98 -0.95 44.74 17.54
N GLY A 99 -1.25 44.03 16.45
CA GLY A 99 -0.56 44.21 15.16
C GLY A 99 0.85 43.61 15.09
N ASP A 100 1.26 42.79 16.05
CA ASP A 100 2.60 42.20 16.12
C ASP A 100 2.56 40.69 15.80
N CYS A 101 3.16 40.29 14.67
CA CYS A 101 3.26 38.90 14.25
C CYS A 101 4.27 38.08 15.05
N ARG A 102 5.06 38.71 15.93
CA ARG A 102 5.96 38.03 16.87
C ARG A 102 5.31 37.82 18.24
N ASP A 103 4.00 38.05 18.34
CA ASP A 103 3.26 37.90 19.59
C ASP A 103 2.88 36.45 19.85
N ILE A 104 3.88 35.64 20.18
CA ILE A 104 3.76 34.22 20.50
C ILE A 104 4.45 33.98 21.84
N GLU A 105 3.77 33.31 22.75
CA GLU A 105 4.25 33.00 24.10
C GLU A 105 4.06 31.51 24.40
N GLU A 106 5.10 30.90 24.93
CA GLU A 106 5.01 29.61 25.61
C GLU A 106 4.42 29.85 27.01
N LEU A 107 3.14 29.59 27.17
CA LEU A 107 2.43 29.79 28.44
C LEU A 107 2.77 28.70 29.46
N VAL A 108 2.96 27.49 28.95
CA VAL A 108 3.22 26.30 29.75
C VAL A 108 4.28 25.47 29.01
N PRO A 109 5.44 25.20 29.65
CA PRO A 109 6.47 24.37 29.03
C PRO A 109 6.02 22.93 28.90
N VAL A 110 6.61 22.16 27.98
CA VAL A 110 6.27 20.74 27.82
C VAL A 110 6.60 19.96 29.10
N GLY A 111 5.58 19.35 29.70
CA GLY A 111 5.74 18.56 30.92
C GLY A 111 4.41 18.06 31.49
N VAL A 112 4.47 17.42 32.66
CA VAL A 112 3.27 17.05 33.42
C VAL A 112 2.84 18.24 34.26
N HIS A 113 1.58 18.67 34.11
CA HIS A 113 1.01 19.84 34.78
C HIS A 113 -0.34 19.53 35.38
N GLU A 114 -0.64 20.20 36.49
CA GLU A 114 -1.99 20.19 37.08
C GLU A 114 -2.97 20.96 36.19
N ALA A 115 -4.13 20.37 35.94
CA ALA A 115 -5.15 20.93 35.05
C ALA A 115 -5.57 22.35 35.45
N ALA A 116 -5.69 22.61 36.76
CA ALA A 116 -6.10 23.90 37.31
C ALA A 116 -5.08 25.00 37.03
N ASP A 117 -3.78 24.70 37.01
CA ASP A 117 -2.72 25.67 36.76
C ASP A 117 -2.72 26.11 35.29
N VAL A 118 -2.82 25.13 34.37
CA VAL A 118 -2.92 25.39 32.92
C VAL A 118 -4.19 26.20 32.61
N ALA A 119 -5.34 25.79 33.15
CA ALA A 119 -6.59 26.53 32.98
C ALA A 119 -6.51 27.95 33.57
N GLY A 120 -5.82 28.12 34.70
CA GLY A 120 -5.55 29.42 35.31
C GLY A 120 -4.75 30.36 34.41
N GLN A 121 -3.75 29.84 33.67
CA GLN A 121 -2.99 30.61 32.68
C GLN A 121 -3.88 31.02 31.49
N LEU A 122 -4.64 30.09 30.92
CA LEU A 122 -5.54 30.34 29.77
C LEU A 122 -6.60 31.41 30.09
N ASN A 123 -7.10 31.44 31.33
CA ASN A 123 -8.11 32.41 31.76
C ASN A 123 -7.58 33.85 31.90
N ARG A 124 -6.27 34.06 32.01
CA ARG A 124 -5.65 35.40 32.12
C ARG A 124 -5.39 36.08 30.77
N ILE A 125 -5.39 35.29 29.70
CA ILE A 125 -5.15 35.74 28.33
C ILE A 125 -6.14 36.86 27.96
N ARG A 126 -5.76 37.80 27.09
CA ARG A 126 -6.69 38.79 26.54
C ARG A 126 -6.50 38.89 25.03
N PRO A 127 -7.46 38.45 24.22
CA PRO A 127 -7.27 38.47 22.78
C PRO A 127 -7.18 39.90 22.22
N VAL A 128 -6.10 40.27 21.54
CA VAL A 128 -5.89 41.67 21.07
C VAL A 128 -5.11 41.80 19.75
N GLY A 129 -4.47 40.73 19.30
CA GLY A 129 -3.39 40.72 18.32
C GLY A 129 -3.71 40.03 17.01
N MET A 130 -2.66 39.76 16.24
CA MET A 130 -2.67 39.11 14.93
C MET A 130 -2.71 37.58 15.07
N THR A 131 -2.79 36.87 13.95
CA THR A 131 -2.88 35.40 13.85
C THR A 131 -1.64 34.81 13.16
N PRO A 132 -0.45 34.80 13.81
CA PRO A 132 0.80 34.26 13.26
C PRO A 132 0.86 32.73 13.32
N LEU A 133 -0.04 32.04 12.60
CA LEU A 133 -0.25 30.58 12.69
C LEU A 133 1.03 29.78 12.41
N THR A 134 1.73 30.14 11.34
CA THR A 134 2.91 29.44 10.86
C THR A 134 4.02 29.51 11.90
N GLU A 135 4.35 30.70 12.41
CA GLU A 135 5.38 30.83 13.44
C GLU A 135 4.94 30.14 14.74
N ALA A 136 3.66 30.20 15.13
CA ALA A 136 3.16 29.51 16.32
C ALA A 136 3.29 27.98 16.22
N LEU A 137 2.97 27.40 15.06
CA LEU A 137 3.16 25.98 14.78
C LEU A 137 4.65 25.58 14.80
N GLN A 138 5.54 26.42 14.26
CA GLN A 138 6.98 26.17 14.33
C GLN A 138 7.47 26.18 15.78
N ARG A 139 7.04 27.17 16.59
CA ARG A 139 7.37 27.22 18.01
C ARG A 139 6.87 26.01 18.77
N ALA A 140 5.64 25.58 18.50
CA ALA A 140 5.10 24.36 19.10
C ALA A 140 5.95 23.13 18.77
N ALA A 141 6.40 23.01 17.52
CA ALA A 141 7.28 21.92 17.10
C ALA A 141 8.65 21.98 17.79
N ASP A 142 9.22 23.17 17.94
CA ASP A 142 10.53 23.37 18.58
C ASP A 142 10.54 23.01 20.08
N LEU A 143 9.37 23.01 20.73
CA LEU A 143 9.22 22.60 22.14
C LEU A 143 9.22 21.09 22.34
N ILE A 144 9.06 20.31 21.26
CA ILE A 144 8.95 18.86 21.35
C ILE A 144 10.35 18.29 21.64
N PRO A 145 10.51 17.51 22.73
CA PRO A 145 11.79 16.90 23.04
C PRO A 145 12.24 15.96 21.92
N ALA A 146 13.54 15.97 21.60
CA ALA A 146 14.11 15.03 20.62
C ALA A 146 14.01 13.55 21.06
N SER A 147 13.76 13.30 22.36
CA SER A 147 13.50 11.97 22.91
C SER A 147 12.05 11.50 22.76
N ALA A 148 11.14 12.35 22.27
CA ALA A 148 9.74 11.98 22.08
C ALA A 148 9.60 10.96 20.94
N GLU A 149 8.91 9.85 21.20
CA GLU A 149 8.65 8.82 20.19
C GLU A 149 7.57 9.25 19.19
N SER A 150 6.61 10.05 19.65
CA SER A 150 5.56 10.66 18.83
C SER A 150 5.09 11.96 19.48
N ALA A 151 4.51 12.86 18.68
CA ALA A 151 3.98 14.11 19.18
C ALA A 151 2.73 14.57 18.41
N ASP A 152 1.80 15.17 19.14
CA ASP A 152 0.59 15.78 18.60
C ASP A 152 0.61 17.30 18.86
N ILE A 153 0.57 18.11 17.81
CA ILE A 153 0.27 19.54 17.92
C ILE A 153 -1.22 19.73 17.72
N VAL A 154 -1.91 20.36 18.67
CA VAL A 154 -3.34 20.65 18.58
C VAL A 154 -3.52 22.15 18.39
N LEU A 155 -3.78 22.59 17.16
CA LEU A 155 -4.04 23.98 16.83
C LEU A 155 -5.53 24.28 17.00
N VAL A 156 -5.89 25.12 17.96
CA VAL A 156 -7.24 25.66 18.12
C VAL A 156 -7.25 27.09 17.57
N THR A 157 -7.94 27.33 16.46
CA THR A 157 -7.96 28.65 15.78
C THR A 157 -9.33 29.02 15.22
N ASP A 158 -9.63 30.31 15.17
CA ASP A 158 -10.86 30.84 14.59
C ASP A 158 -10.65 31.64 13.29
N GLY A 159 -9.40 31.66 12.79
CA GLY A 159 -8.99 32.46 11.63
C GLY A 159 -7.94 31.79 10.74
N LEU A 160 -7.60 32.52 9.67
CA LEU A 160 -6.47 32.19 8.80
C LEU A 160 -5.25 33.00 9.20
N GLU A 161 -4.10 32.63 8.63
CA GLU A 161 -2.84 33.36 8.77
C GLU A 161 -3.01 34.83 8.34
N THR A 162 -2.53 35.75 9.18
CA THR A 162 -2.57 37.21 8.89
C THR A 162 -1.18 37.85 8.86
N CYS A 163 -0.12 37.05 8.91
CA CYS A 163 1.27 37.48 8.96
C CYS A 163 2.10 37.08 7.73
N ASP A 164 1.43 36.90 6.59
CA ASP A 164 2.03 36.63 5.27
C ASP A 164 2.94 35.39 5.21
N ALA A 165 2.70 34.41 6.08
CA ALA A 165 3.41 33.13 6.10
C ALA A 165 2.56 32.01 5.48
N ASP A 166 3.19 30.86 5.21
CA ASP A 166 2.51 29.69 4.63
C ASP A 166 2.51 28.52 5.61
N PRO A 167 1.37 28.23 6.28
CA PRO A 167 1.28 27.13 7.23
C PRO A 167 1.35 25.76 6.56
N CYS A 168 0.97 25.65 5.27
CA CYS A 168 1.10 24.41 4.50
C CYS A 168 2.56 24.08 4.21
N ALA A 169 3.33 25.09 3.78
CA ALA A 169 4.77 24.92 3.54
C ALA A 169 5.54 24.55 4.81
N LEU A 170 5.13 25.10 5.96
CA LEU A 170 5.66 24.68 7.26
C LEU A 170 5.28 23.24 7.59
N ALA A 171 4.02 22.84 7.44
CA ALA A 171 3.60 21.47 7.73
C ALA A 171 4.43 20.45 6.95
N ALA A 172 4.69 20.70 5.66
CA ALA A 172 5.59 19.89 4.82
C ALA A 172 7.08 19.92 5.26
N ARG A 173 7.51 20.93 6.02
CA ARG A 173 8.85 20.97 6.62
C ARG A 173 8.90 20.17 7.92
N LEU A 174 7.88 20.28 8.76
CA LEU A 174 7.84 19.59 10.05
C LEU A 174 7.85 18.07 9.90
N THR A 175 7.21 17.54 8.85
CA THR A 175 7.23 16.10 8.53
C THR A 175 8.63 15.56 8.20
N ARG A 176 9.60 16.42 7.91
CA ARG A 176 10.99 16.01 7.63
C ARG A 176 11.87 15.95 8.88
N GLN A 177 11.36 16.32 10.07
CA GLN A 177 12.19 16.47 11.28
C GLN A 177 12.41 15.17 12.08
N GLY A 178 12.00 14.01 11.57
CA GLY A 178 12.35 12.70 12.13
C GLY A 178 11.57 12.30 13.40
N ILE A 179 10.75 13.20 13.96
CA ILE A 179 9.79 12.90 15.03
C ILE A 179 8.43 12.61 14.37
N ARG A 180 7.73 11.56 14.81
CA ARG A 180 6.35 11.25 14.35
C ARG A 180 5.39 12.32 14.85
N LEU A 181 5.23 13.39 14.07
CA LEU A 181 4.47 14.57 14.42
C LEU A 181 3.15 14.63 13.65
N ARG A 182 2.02 14.63 14.36
CA ARG A 182 0.70 14.98 13.80
C ARG A 182 0.31 16.38 14.22
N ALA A 183 -0.18 17.19 13.28
CA ALA A 183 -0.75 18.50 13.58
C ALA A 183 -2.26 18.45 13.36
N HIS A 184 -3.03 18.46 14.44
CA HIS A 184 -4.49 18.54 14.39
C HIS A 184 -4.92 20.01 14.31
N VAL A 185 -5.88 20.32 13.45
CA VAL A 185 -6.47 21.65 13.30
C VAL A 185 -7.91 21.60 13.78
N VAL A 186 -8.20 22.37 14.82
CA VAL A 186 -9.53 22.58 15.39
C VAL A 186 -9.97 24.01 15.03
N GLY A 187 -10.63 24.13 13.89
CA GLY A 187 -11.10 25.38 13.30
C GLY A 187 -12.43 25.85 13.90
N PHE A 188 -12.38 26.56 15.03
CA PHE A 188 -13.58 26.96 15.76
C PHE A 188 -14.32 28.12 15.08
N GLY A 189 -15.46 27.80 14.46
CA GLY A 189 -16.25 28.77 13.71
C GLY A 189 -15.66 29.17 12.35
N LEU A 190 -14.74 28.38 11.77
CA LEU A 190 -14.20 28.60 10.42
C LEU A 190 -15.21 28.26 9.33
N SER A 191 -15.37 29.08 8.29
CA SER A 191 -16.11 28.68 7.08
C SER A 191 -15.43 27.50 6.37
N ASP A 192 -16.17 26.76 5.54
CA ASP A 192 -15.63 25.60 4.80
C ASP A 192 -14.44 26.00 3.90
N ALA A 193 -14.46 27.19 3.31
CA ALA A 193 -13.36 27.72 2.51
C ALA A 193 -12.11 27.99 3.36
N GLN A 194 -12.28 28.51 4.58
CA GLN A 194 -11.15 28.73 5.50
C GLN A 194 -10.61 27.40 6.03
N ALA A 195 -11.48 26.45 6.35
CA ALA A 195 -11.08 25.11 6.75
C ALA A 195 -10.28 24.41 5.64
N ALA A 196 -10.73 24.52 4.38
CA ALA A 196 -10.01 23.99 3.22
C ALA A 196 -8.63 24.62 3.04
N ALA A 197 -8.47 25.92 3.34
CA ALA A 197 -7.18 26.61 3.28
C ALA A 197 -6.18 26.10 4.34
N LEU A 198 -6.64 25.57 5.47
CA LEU A 198 -5.80 24.98 6.52
C LEU A 198 -5.71 23.45 6.45
N ALA A 199 -6.48 22.79 5.58
CA ALA A 199 -6.53 21.34 5.49
C ALA A 199 -5.16 20.71 5.20
N CYS A 200 -4.27 21.42 4.51
CA CYS A 200 -2.89 21.00 4.28
C CYS A 200 -2.14 20.69 5.59
N VAL A 201 -2.37 21.43 6.67
CA VAL A 201 -1.61 21.31 7.92
C VAL A 201 -1.84 19.94 8.54
N SER A 202 -3.11 19.54 8.64
CA SER A 202 -3.49 18.24 9.16
C SER A 202 -3.27 17.10 8.18
N THR A 203 -3.63 17.29 6.90
CA THR A 203 -3.47 16.23 5.90
C THR A 203 -2.01 15.89 5.61
N THR A 204 -1.10 16.86 5.67
CA THR A 204 0.34 16.61 5.44
C THR A 204 0.99 15.88 6.60
N THR A 205 0.55 16.15 7.83
CA THR A 205 1.12 15.58 9.07
C THR A 205 0.38 14.33 9.55
N GLY A 206 -0.69 13.90 8.87
CA GLY A 206 -1.53 12.79 9.32
C GLY A 206 -2.43 13.13 10.53
N GLY A 207 -2.61 14.42 10.82
CA GLY A 207 -3.54 14.93 11.84
C GLY A 207 -4.99 15.05 11.35
N LEU A 208 -5.87 15.51 12.23
CA LEU A 208 -7.29 15.71 11.93
C LEU A 208 -7.60 17.18 11.67
N LEU A 209 -8.52 17.46 10.74
CA LEU A 209 -9.17 18.76 10.61
C LEU A 209 -10.60 18.65 11.13
N LEU A 210 -10.91 19.39 12.19
CA LEU A 210 -12.21 19.42 12.85
C LEU A 210 -12.72 20.87 12.86
N THR A 211 -13.98 21.09 12.49
CA THR A 211 -14.55 22.45 12.33
C THR A 211 -15.75 22.66 13.24
N PRO A 212 -15.56 22.70 14.57
CA PRO A 212 -16.66 22.84 15.52
C PRO A 212 -17.35 24.21 15.37
N ARG A 213 -18.68 24.20 15.49
CA ARG A 213 -19.57 25.37 15.42
C ARG A 213 -20.12 25.79 16.79
N SER A 214 -19.98 24.94 17.79
CA SER A 214 -20.49 25.14 19.15
C SER A 214 -19.46 24.68 20.20
N GLY A 215 -19.70 25.03 21.46
CA GLY A 215 -18.84 24.58 22.57
C GLY A 215 -18.85 23.06 22.75
N ASP A 216 -20.00 22.43 22.55
CA ASP A 216 -20.14 20.97 22.68
C ASP A 216 -19.37 20.24 21.56
N GLU A 217 -19.47 20.74 20.33
CA GLU A 217 -18.68 20.24 19.21
C GLU A 217 -17.17 20.46 19.41
N LEU A 218 -16.78 21.59 20.01
CA LEU A 218 -15.38 21.87 20.33
C LEU A 218 -14.86 20.88 21.39
N ALA A 219 -15.65 20.56 22.40
CA ALA A 219 -15.30 19.57 23.41
C ALA A 219 -15.14 18.18 22.78
N GLN A 220 -16.11 17.78 21.95
CA GLN A 220 -16.06 16.51 21.23
C GLN A 220 -14.84 16.42 20.30
N ALA A 221 -14.48 17.51 19.63
CA ALA A 221 -13.31 17.55 18.75
C ALA A 221 -12.01 17.32 19.53
N LEU A 222 -11.87 17.91 20.71
CA LEU A 222 -10.70 17.71 21.58
C LEU A 222 -10.65 16.28 22.16
N ASP A 223 -11.79 15.74 22.57
CA ASP A 223 -11.89 14.36 23.07
C ASP A 223 -11.49 13.36 21.98
N VAL A 224 -11.98 13.53 20.74
CA VAL A 224 -11.57 12.70 19.59
C VAL A 224 -10.06 12.70 19.37
N ILE A 225 -9.40 13.86 19.51
CA ILE A 225 -7.94 13.96 19.34
C ILE A 225 -7.20 13.28 20.49
N ALA A 226 -7.70 13.42 21.73
CA ALA A 226 -7.07 12.83 22.91
C ALA A 226 -7.09 11.30 22.88
N ASP A 227 -8.19 10.73 22.41
CA ASP A 227 -8.44 9.29 22.32
C ASP A 227 -7.72 8.62 21.13
N LEU A 228 -7.06 9.40 20.25
CA LEU A 228 -6.26 8.82 19.18
C LEU A 228 -5.12 7.99 19.75
N GLU A 229 -5.03 6.75 19.29
CA GLU A 229 -3.87 5.90 19.53
C GLU A 229 -2.60 6.62 19.01
N PRO A 230 -1.46 6.48 19.72
CA PRO A 230 -0.17 6.94 19.22
C PRO A 230 0.10 6.32 17.85
N ALA A 231 0.75 7.06 16.96
CA ALA A 231 1.16 6.53 15.65
C ALA A 231 1.95 5.23 15.88
N VAL A 232 1.46 4.09 15.37
CA VAL A 232 2.09 2.78 15.53
C VAL A 232 3.39 2.75 14.70
N GLU A 233 4.43 2.08 15.19
CA GLU A 233 5.59 1.73 14.36
C GLU A 233 5.11 0.77 13.27
N ILE A 234 5.12 1.22 12.01
CA ILE A 234 4.97 0.30 10.88
C ILE A 234 6.27 -0.49 10.81
N ASP A 235 6.20 -1.77 11.16
CA ASP A 235 7.27 -2.73 10.90
C ASP A 235 7.54 -2.76 9.38
N THR A 236 8.70 -2.27 8.97
CA THR A 236 9.11 -2.14 7.56
C THR A 236 9.47 -3.48 6.91
N GLU A 237 9.24 -4.61 7.58
CA GLU A 237 9.65 -5.95 7.13
C GLU A 237 8.50 -6.82 6.59
N ALA A 238 7.41 -6.22 6.09
CA ALA A 238 6.44 -6.97 5.28
C ALA A 238 6.89 -7.00 3.80
N PRO A 239 6.91 -8.19 3.15
CA PRO A 239 7.47 -8.34 1.81
C PRO A 239 6.68 -7.54 0.77
N THR A 240 7.42 -6.95 -0.16
CA THR A 240 6.95 -6.34 -1.42
C THR A 240 6.25 -7.39 -2.28
N ALA A 241 5.00 -7.73 -1.97
CA ALA A 241 4.06 -7.98 -3.05
C ALA A 241 3.89 -6.64 -3.77
N PRO A 242 4.12 -6.53 -5.10
CA PRO A 242 3.87 -5.27 -5.78
C PRO A 242 2.39 -4.95 -5.57
N ALA A 243 2.09 -3.84 -4.86
CA ALA A 243 0.72 -3.36 -4.89
C ALA A 243 0.40 -3.03 -6.35
N TYR A 244 -0.53 -3.78 -6.91
CA TYR A 244 -0.95 -3.63 -8.30
C TYR A 244 -1.80 -2.36 -8.43
N PHE A 245 -1.41 -1.45 -9.31
CA PHE A 245 -2.27 -0.35 -9.73
C PHE A 245 -3.03 -0.75 -11.01
N ASP A 246 -4.34 -0.53 -11.03
CA ASP A 246 -5.21 -0.92 -12.13
C ASP A 246 -5.16 0.00 -13.37
N ILE A 247 -4.12 0.83 -13.51
CA ILE A 247 -3.95 1.80 -14.60
C ILE A 247 -3.29 1.20 -15.87
N GLY A 248 -2.79 -0.04 -15.81
CA GLY A 248 -2.01 -0.64 -16.91
C GLY A 248 -0.62 0.01 -17.08
N PRO A 249 0.13 -0.33 -18.14
CA PRO A 249 1.53 0.11 -18.30
C PRO A 249 1.72 1.44 -19.06
N HIS A 250 0.66 2.07 -19.55
CA HIS A 250 0.74 3.34 -20.28
C HIS A 250 -0.30 4.35 -19.81
N GLY A 251 -0.04 5.63 -20.10
CA GLY A 251 -1.01 6.72 -19.92
C GLY A 251 -0.74 7.86 -20.89
N GLU A 252 -1.75 8.65 -21.21
CA GLU A 252 -1.62 9.86 -22.03
C GLU A 252 -1.19 11.04 -21.17
N ALA A 253 -0.26 11.83 -21.70
CA ALA A 253 0.25 13.01 -21.03
C ALA A 253 -0.89 13.97 -20.61
N GLY A 254 -0.90 14.33 -19.33
CA GLY A 254 -1.86 15.27 -18.74
C GLY A 254 -3.27 14.73 -18.45
N HIS A 255 -3.63 13.53 -18.90
CA HIS A 255 -4.95 12.95 -18.64
C HIS A 255 -5.09 12.44 -17.19
N THR A 256 -6.29 12.56 -16.62
CA THR A 256 -6.59 12.05 -15.27
C THR A 256 -7.11 10.62 -15.31
N TYR A 257 -6.51 9.77 -14.50
CA TYR A 257 -6.86 8.37 -14.33
C TYR A 257 -7.46 8.13 -12.95
N ARG A 258 -8.47 7.25 -12.87
CA ARG A 258 -8.98 6.69 -11.62
C ARG A 258 -8.25 5.37 -11.39
N ILE A 259 -7.41 5.36 -10.38
CA ILE A 259 -6.41 4.33 -10.12
C ILE A 259 -6.79 3.61 -8.82
N GLY A 260 -7.24 2.38 -8.94
CA GLY A 260 -7.36 1.44 -7.84
C GLY A 260 -6.02 0.84 -7.46
N TYR A 261 -5.93 0.47 -6.19
CA TYR A 261 -4.83 -0.33 -5.65
C TYR A 261 -5.39 -1.46 -4.78
N ARG A 262 -4.63 -2.54 -4.56
CA ARG A 262 -5.03 -3.61 -3.62
C ARG A 262 -4.30 -3.49 -2.29
N GLY A 263 -4.99 -3.83 -1.20
CA GLY A 263 -4.46 -3.82 0.17
C GLY A 263 -5.02 -2.71 1.07
N ARG A 264 -4.79 -2.84 2.37
CA ARG A 264 -5.11 -1.79 3.35
C ARG A 264 -3.91 -0.85 3.46
N VAL A 265 -4.10 0.40 3.06
CA VAL A 265 -3.04 1.41 3.02
C VAL A 265 -3.26 2.42 4.15
N PRO A 266 -2.23 2.73 4.96
CA PRO A 266 -2.33 3.72 6.03
C PRO A 266 -2.78 5.11 5.55
N PRO A 267 -3.42 5.93 6.43
CA PRO A 267 -4.00 7.23 6.07
C PRO A 267 -3.02 8.25 5.49
N ASP A 268 -1.72 8.07 5.68
CA ASP A 268 -0.63 9.01 5.41
C ASP A 268 0.23 8.62 4.20
N TYR A 269 -0.10 7.54 3.49
CA TYR A 269 0.64 7.14 2.30
C TYR A 269 0.26 8.00 1.11
N PHE A 270 1.21 8.25 0.23
CA PHE A 270 1.06 9.04 -0.99
C PHE A 270 1.18 8.16 -2.23
N ALA A 271 0.45 8.49 -3.28
CA ALA A 271 0.72 7.95 -4.61
C ALA A 271 0.73 9.04 -5.68
N GLY A 272 1.65 8.89 -6.62
CA GLY A 272 1.89 9.82 -7.71
C GLY A 272 2.93 9.31 -8.70
N PHE A 273 3.05 10.02 -9.82
CA PHE A 273 4.04 9.72 -10.85
C PHE A 273 5.37 10.41 -10.52
N THR A 274 6.46 9.67 -10.71
CA THR A 274 7.83 10.17 -10.67
C THR A 274 8.57 9.76 -11.94
N ALA A 275 9.54 10.55 -12.41
CA ALA A 275 10.32 10.18 -13.59
C ALA A 275 11.15 8.91 -13.29
N ARG A 276 11.23 7.98 -14.25
CA ARG A 276 12.08 6.80 -14.11
C ARG A 276 13.53 7.28 -14.00
N ASP A 277 14.27 6.75 -13.03
CA ASP A 277 15.65 7.15 -12.67
C ASP A 277 15.83 8.46 -11.87
N ALA A 278 14.75 9.12 -11.45
CA ALA A 278 14.85 10.18 -10.45
C ALA A 278 15.22 9.56 -9.09
N GLY A 279 16.47 9.74 -8.64
CA GLY A 279 17.06 9.09 -7.45
C GLY A 279 16.11 8.88 -6.26
N LYS A 280 15.92 9.90 -5.40
CA LYS A 280 14.86 9.87 -4.39
C LYS A 280 13.58 10.42 -5.04
N PRO A 281 12.41 9.77 -4.88
CA PRO A 281 11.18 10.30 -5.45
C PRO A 281 10.92 11.71 -4.92
N ASP A 282 10.89 12.68 -5.83
CA ASP A 282 10.44 14.02 -5.49
C ASP A 282 8.92 13.97 -5.30
N VAL A 283 8.48 13.86 -4.03
CA VAL A 283 7.07 13.96 -3.62
C VAL A 283 6.58 15.38 -3.90
N SER A 284 6.32 15.63 -5.17
CA SER A 284 5.86 16.90 -5.72
C SER A 284 4.33 17.01 -5.67
N ALA A 285 3.77 18.09 -6.22
CA ALA A 285 2.32 18.26 -6.37
C ALA A 285 1.61 17.14 -7.18
N SER A 286 2.35 16.26 -7.88
CA SER A 286 1.79 15.07 -8.55
C SER A 286 1.35 13.97 -7.58
N PHE A 287 1.84 14.01 -6.33
CA PHE A 287 1.48 13.08 -5.28
C PHE A 287 0.31 13.62 -4.47
N ARG A 288 -0.65 12.76 -4.15
CA ARG A 288 -1.51 13.02 -3.00
C ARG A 288 -1.69 11.79 -2.14
N VAL A 289 -2.24 12.03 -0.96
CA VAL A 289 -2.63 11.03 -0.01
C VAL A 289 -3.58 10.02 -0.68
N VAL A 290 -3.27 8.73 -0.56
CA VAL A 290 -4.12 7.60 -0.95
C VAL A 290 -4.81 6.97 0.25
N GLY A 291 -4.21 7.11 1.43
CA GLY A 291 -4.88 6.84 2.69
C GLY A 291 -6.05 7.79 2.97
N GLY A 292 -7.07 7.31 3.68
CA GLY A 292 -8.25 8.11 4.02
C GLY A 292 -9.04 7.46 5.15
N ALA A 293 -9.97 8.21 5.75
CA ALA A 293 -10.84 7.68 6.80
C ALA A 293 -11.82 6.64 6.20
N GLY A 294 -11.84 5.41 6.74
CA GLY A 294 -12.73 4.33 6.32
C GLY A 294 -12.01 3.04 5.91
N GLN A 295 -12.76 1.94 5.70
CA GLN A 295 -12.19 0.61 5.47
C GLN A 295 -11.41 0.47 4.14
N SER A 296 -11.66 1.36 3.16
CA SER A 296 -11.03 1.35 1.83
C SER A 296 -10.13 2.56 1.54
N GLY A 297 -10.00 3.54 2.44
CA GLY A 297 -9.27 4.78 2.18
C GLY A 297 -9.79 5.55 0.94
N ASN A 298 -8.92 6.32 0.26
CA ASN A 298 -9.24 7.01 -1.00
C ASN A 298 -9.07 6.10 -2.22
N ASN A 299 -9.44 4.81 -2.10
CA ASN A 299 -9.35 3.83 -3.16
C ASN A 299 -10.69 3.70 -3.91
N PRO A 300 -10.74 3.93 -5.23
CA PRO A 300 -9.64 4.32 -6.11
C PRO A 300 -9.36 5.82 -6.11
N VAL A 301 -8.11 6.17 -6.37
CA VAL A 301 -7.59 7.53 -6.29
C VAL A 301 -7.53 8.17 -7.69
N SER A 302 -7.81 9.47 -7.81
CA SER A 302 -7.69 10.17 -9.10
C SER A 302 -6.34 10.88 -9.23
N ARG A 303 -5.59 10.61 -10.31
CA ARG A 303 -4.28 11.25 -10.58
C ARG A 303 -4.12 11.61 -12.05
N ALA A 304 -3.61 12.82 -12.30
CA ALA A 304 -3.19 13.24 -13.63
C ALA A 304 -1.81 12.66 -13.95
N ALA A 305 -1.67 12.06 -15.13
CA ALA A 305 -0.37 11.69 -15.66
C ALA A 305 0.46 12.96 -15.96
N PRO A 306 1.80 12.87 -15.89
CA PRO A 306 2.69 13.96 -16.27
C PRO A 306 2.33 14.58 -17.62
N GLY A 307 2.47 15.90 -17.75
CA GLY A 307 2.17 16.61 -19.00
C GLY A 307 3.23 16.41 -20.09
N GLU A 308 4.38 15.84 -19.74
CA GLU A 308 5.47 15.51 -20.67
C GLU A 308 5.48 14.00 -20.93
N PRO A 309 5.55 13.57 -22.21
CA PRO A 309 5.75 12.17 -22.54
C PRO A 309 7.12 11.65 -22.08
N GLY A 310 7.19 10.38 -21.68
CA GLY A 310 8.42 9.75 -21.21
C GLY A 310 8.19 8.52 -20.35
N ASP A 311 9.27 7.98 -19.79
CA ASP A 311 9.24 6.87 -18.85
C ASP A 311 9.08 7.36 -17.42
N TYR A 312 8.05 6.87 -16.75
CA TYR A 312 7.73 7.21 -15.37
C TYR A 312 7.51 5.95 -14.54
N ASP A 313 7.57 6.11 -13.23
CA ASP A 313 7.07 5.14 -12.27
C ASP A 313 5.86 5.74 -11.55
N LEU A 314 4.75 5.01 -11.52
CA LEU A 314 3.70 5.24 -10.55
C LEU A 314 4.11 4.53 -9.27
N ILE A 315 4.29 5.30 -8.20
CA ILE A 315 4.74 4.75 -6.93
C ILE A 315 3.74 5.05 -5.82
N MET A 316 3.63 4.11 -4.87
CA MET A 316 3.06 4.33 -3.56
C MET A 316 4.22 4.49 -2.58
N VAL A 317 4.19 5.56 -1.80
CA VAL A 317 5.27 5.96 -0.91
C VAL A 317 4.68 6.18 0.48
N ALA A 318 5.29 5.54 1.47
CA ALA A 318 5.00 5.80 2.86
C ALA A 318 5.53 7.18 3.27
N HIS A 319 5.10 7.68 4.42
CA HIS A 319 5.45 9.02 4.88
C HIS A 319 6.97 9.27 5.02
N ASP A 320 7.72 8.24 5.39
CA ASP A 320 9.18 8.25 5.52
C ASP A 320 9.94 8.27 4.17
N GLY A 321 9.20 8.17 3.05
CA GLY A 321 9.75 8.11 1.70
C GLY A 321 10.04 6.68 1.22
N THR A 322 9.70 5.66 2.01
CA THR A 322 9.83 4.26 1.62
C THR A 322 8.86 3.95 0.48
N ILE A 323 9.38 3.35 -0.59
CA ILE A 323 8.56 2.94 -1.74
C ILE A 323 7.91 1.60 -1.39
N ILE A 324 6.59 1.62 -1.30
CA ILE A 324 5.74 0.50 -0.91
C ILE A 324 5.28 -0.28 -2.14
N ALA A 325 5.02 0.45 -3.22
CA ALA A 325 4.66 -0.13 -4.50
C ALA A 325 5.25 0.71 -5.62
N ARG A 326 5.58 0.05 -6.72
CA ARG A 326 6.10 0.68 -7.93
C ARG A 326 5.56 -0.05 -9.14
N GLN A 327 5.04 0.71 -10.09
CA GLN A 327 4.64 0.24 -11.41
C GLN A 327 5.25 1.14 -12.47
N ALA A 328 5.95 0.53 -13.42
CA ALA A 328 6.49 1.22 -14.57
C ALA A 328 5.33 1.69 -15.47
N ILE A 329 5.29 2.98 -15.78
CA ILE A 329 4.30 3.58 -16.69
C ILE A 329 5.02 4.33 -17.80
N THR A 330 4.65 4.08 -19.05
CA THR A 330 5.10 4.89 -20.18
C THR A 330 4.04 5.95 -20.49
N VAL A 331 4.40 7.22 -20.32
CA VAL A 331 3.51 8.32 -20.67
C VAL A 331 3.69 8.65 -22.15
N VAL A 332 2.64 8.44 -22.94
CA VAL A 332 2.64 8.68 -24.38
C VAL A 332 2.11 10.08 -24.71
N PRO A 333 2.45 10.65 -25.88
CA PRO A 333 1.87 11.91 -26.34
C PRO A 333 0.35 11.83 -26.41
N ALA A 334 -0.34 12.80 -25.79
CA ALA A 334 -1.80 12.83 -25.77
C ALA A 334 -2.40 13.09 -27.17
N ARG A 335 -3.47 12.37 -27.51
CA ARG A 335 -4.23 12.55 -28.75
C ARG A 335 -5.42 13.48 -28.49
N ASN A 336 -5.13 14.77 -28.42
CA ASN A 336 -6.11 15.82 -28.14
C ASN A 336 -6.50 16.58 -29.41
N GLY A 337 -7.72 17.13 -29.45
CA GLY A 337 -8.22 17.85 -30.62
C GLY A 337 -9.70 18.24 -30.52
N PHE A 338 -10.16 19.07 -31.44
CA PHE A 338 -11.59 19.42 -31.62
C PHE A 338 -12.21 18.60 -32.75
N ASP A 339 -13.53 18.47 -32.81
CA ASP A 339 -14.23 18.09 -34.05
C ASP A 339 -14.21 19.25 -35.06
N ALA A 340 -14.32 18.93 -36.35
CA ALA A 340 -14.43 19.94 -37.40
C ALA A 340 -15.71 20.77 -37.22
N VAL A 341 -15.55 22.10 -37.09
CA VAL A 341 -16.69 23.03 -36.98
C VAL A 341 -17.16 23.51 -38.36
N GLY A 342 -16.22 23.73 -39.29
CA GLY A 342 -16.54 24.25 -40.62
C GLY A 342 -16.93 25.73 -40.58
N THR A 343 -18.13 26.06 -41.05
CA THR A 343 -18.66 27.44 -41.13
C THR A 343 -19.86 27.62 -40.21
N VAL A 344 -19.87 28.70 -39.42
CA VAL A 344 -20.99 29.07 -38.54
C VAL A 344 -21.48 30.49 -38.86
N ALA A 345 -22.74 30.81 -38.54
CA ALA A 345 -23.23 32.17 -38.73
C ALA A 345 -22.69 33.13 -37.64
N PRO A 346 -22.49 34.42 -37.95
CA PRO A 346 -22.05 35.40 -36.96
C PRO A 346 -23.06 35.55 -35.80
N ALA A 347 -22.54 35.74 -34.59
CA ALA A 347 -23.33 35.87 -33.35
C ALA A 347 -24.23 34.66 -33.00
N GLU A 348 -24.14 33.56 -33.74
CA GLU A 348 -24.90 32.34 -33.47
C GLU A 348 -24.17 31.45 -32.45
N ARG A 349 -24.93 30.73 -31.63
CA ARG A 349 -24.37 29.71 -30.74
C ARG A 349 -24.24 28.38 -31.46
N PHE A 350 -23.08 27.76 -31.36
CA PHE A 350 -22.81 26.45 -31.93
C PHE A 350 -22.19 25.53 -30.88
N VAL A 351 -22.36 24.22 -31.08
CA VAL A 351 -21.80 23.20 -30.21
C VAL A 351 -20.44 22.80 -30.74
N ILE A 352 -19.47 22.75 -29.83
CA ILE A 352 -18.14 22.21 -30.08
C ILE A 352 -17.99 20.90 -29.34
N ARG A 353 -17.22 20.00 -29.93
CA ARG A 353 -16.80 18.75 -29.30
C ARG A 353 -15.27 18.70 -29.30
N TRP A 354 -14.68 18.24 -28.20
CA TRP A 354 -13.23 18.10 -28.09
C TRP A 354 -12.84 16.88 -27.26
N ARG A 355 -11.58 16.47 -27.42
CA ARG A 355 -10.85 15.57 -26.55
C ARG A 355 -9.68 16.35 -25.95
N GLY A 356 -9.58 16.40 -24.63
CA GLY A 356 -8.52 17.09 -23.93
C GLY A 356 -8.29 16.54 -22.52
N PRO A 357 -7.29 17.05 -21.80
CA PRO A 357 -6.94 16.63 -20.45
C PRO A 357 -8.00 17.00 -19.39
N ASP A 358 -8.80 18.01 -19.68
CA ASP A 358 -9.94 18.51 -18.89
C ASP A 358 -9.60 18.79 -17.43
N GLN A 359 -8.48 19.49 -17.19
CA GLN A 359 -8.01 19.83 -15.86
C GLN A 359 -8.65 21.11 -15.30
N LEU A 360 -8.59 21.27 -13.97
CA LEU A 360 -9.04 22.49 -13.32
C LEU A 360 -8.24 23.72 -13.80
N GLY A 361 -8.95 24.76 -14.21
CA GLY A 361 -8.36 26.01 -14.71
C GLY A 361 -8.11 26.03 -16.22
N GLU A 362 -8.14 24.88 -16.91
CA GLU A 362 -8.03 24.82 -18.37
C GLU A 362 -9.30 25.35 -19.06
N ARG A 363 -9.11 25.98 -20.22
CA ARG A 363 -10.17 26.71 -20.92
C ARG A 363 -10.19 26.42 -22.40
N VAL A 364 -11.41 26.41 -22.96
CA VAL A 364 -11.62 26.50 -24.41
C VAL A 364 -12.05 27.92 -24.74
N VAL A 365 -11.34 28.56 -25.66
CA VAL A 365 -11.54 29.96 -26.02
C VAL A 365 -11.66 30.12 -27.53
N ILE A 366 -12.46 31.08 -27.98
CA ILE A 366 -12.42 31.57 -29.36
C ILE A 366 -11.40 32.72 -29.43
N ALA A 367 -10.55 32.71 -30.45
CA ALA A 367 -9.57 33.75 -30.71
C ALA A 367 -9.35 33.94 -32.21
N ARG A 368 -8.73 35.04 -32.62
CA ARG A 368 -8.13 35.14 -33.96
C ARG A 368 -6.75 34.49 -33.98
N PRO A 369 -6.26 34.03 -35.14
CA PRO A 369 -4.94 33.41 -35.27
C PRO A 369 -3.79 34.22 -34.68
N ASP A 370 -3.85 35.56 -34.80
CA ASP A 370 -2.78 36.45 -34.35
C ASP A 370 -2.99 37.01 -32.93
N ASP A 371 -4.09 36.66 -32.26
CA ASP A 371 -4.36 37.16 -30.90
C ASP A 371 -3.36 36.57 -29.89
N PRO A 372 -2.88 37.36 -28.92
CA PRO A 372 -2.09 36.89 -27.79
C PRO A 372 -2.71 35.69 -27.05
N ILE A 373 -1.85 34.80 -26.55
CA ILE A 373 -2.28 33.68 -25.71
C ILE A 373 -2.86 34.23 -24.39
N GLY A 374 -4.01 33.70 -23.96
CA GLY A 374 -4.67 34.09 -22.71
C GLY A 374 -5.64 35.26 -22.84
N GLN A 375 -5.79 35.86 -24.04
CA GLN A 375 -6.85 36.83 -24.30
C GLN A 375 -8.22 36.14 -24.36
N LEU A 376 -9.16 36.64 -23.57
CA LEU A 376 -10.53 36.11 -23.44
C LEU A 376 -11.57 37.11 -24.02
N GLU A 377 -11.24 37.74 -25.14
CA GLU A 377 -12.07 38.78 -25.75
C GLU A 377 -13.41 38.23 -26.30
N TYR A 378 -13.37 37.01 -26.84
CA TYR A 378 -14.55 36.32 -27.36
C TYR A 378 -15.10 35.30 -26.36
N ASP A 379 -16.13 34.56 -26.75
CA ASP A 379 -16.75 33.57 -25.88
C ASP A 379 -15.77 32.43 -25.51
N TRP A 380 -15.90 31.94 -24.29
CA TRP A 380 -15.02 30.93 -23.70
C TRP A 380 -15.73 30.13 -22.62
N GLY A 381 -15.16 28.98 -22.25
CA GLY A 381 -15.63 28.22 -21.10
C GLY A 381 -14.55 27.35 -20.47
N ASN A 382 -14.80 26.95 -19.21
CA ASN A 382 -13.96 25.99 -18.49
C ASN A 382 -14.14 24.59 -19.08
N ALA A 383 -13.03 23.88 -19.29
CA ALA A 383 -13.02 22.55 -19.91
C ALA A 383 -13.44 21.42 -18.95
N LEU A 384 -13.08 21.54 -17.67
CA LEU A 384 -13.36 20.54 -16.63
C LEU A 384 -14.85 20.18 -16.53
N HIS A 385 -15.15 18.87 -16.44
CA HIS A 385 -16.49 18.28 -16.26
C HIS A 385 -17.51 18.59 -17.37
N ARG A 386 -17.05 18.87 -18.59
CA ARG A 386 -17.93 19.12 -19.76
C ARG A 386 -18.17 17.90 -20.65
N GLY A 387 -17.56 16.75 -20.35
CA GLY A 387 -17.71 15.54 -21.16
C GLY A 387 -17.26 15.70 -22.61
N GLY A 388 -16.35 16.65 -22.87
CA GLY A 388 -15.89 16.97 -24.22
C GLY A 388 -16.90 17.70 -25.10
N GLU A 389 -17.94 18.34 -24.53
CA GLU A 389 -18.92 19.11 -25.30
C GLU A 389 -19.27 20.45 -24.63
N MET A 390 -19.39 21.52 -25.43
CA MET A 390 -19.74 22.85 -24.94
C MET A 390 -20.41 23.67 -26.03
N ARG A 391 -21.24 24.63 -25.62
CA ARG A 391 -21.87 25.59 -26.53
C ARG A 391 -21.23 26.97 -26.37
N LEU A 392 -20.67 27.49 -27.45
CA LEU A 392 -20.04 28.81 -27.52
C LEU A 392 -20.77 29.70 -28.54
N ALA A 393 -20.70 31.01 -28.37
CA ALA A 393 -21.20 32.01 -29.28
C ALA A 393 -20.11 32.43 -30.28
N ALA A 394 -20.41 32.33 -31.57
CA ALA A 394 -19.55 32.82 -32.62
C ALA A 394 -19.41 34.36 -32.53
N PRO A 395 -18.22 34.92 -32.81
CA PRO A 395 -18.04 36.36 -32.94
C PRO A 395 -19.05 37.00 -33.92
N ALA A 396 -19.41 38.26 -33.67
CA ALA A 396 -20.33 38.98 -34.57
C ALA A 396 -19.66 39.44 -35.88
N GLN A 397 -18.33 39.57 -35.88
CA GLN A 397 -17.58 39.98 -37.06
C GLN A 397 -17.22 38.75 -37.92
N PRO A 398 -17.61 38.72 -39.22
CA PRO A 398 -17.21 37.64 -40.11
C PRO A 398 -15.69 37.53 -40.27
N GLY A 399 -15.18 36.31 -40.38
CA GLY A 399 -13.75 36.04 -40.52
C GLY A 399 -13.36 34.60 -40.18
N ILE A 400 -12.06 34.31 -40.25
CA ILE A 400 -11.48 33.05 -39.80
C ILE A 400 -11.04 33.19 -38.35
N TYR A 401 -11.46 32.26 -37.51
CA TYR A 401 -11.15 32.21 -36.09
C TYR A 401 -10.55 30.84 -35.73
N GLU A 402 -10.00 30.76 -34.52
CA GLU A 402 -9.45 29.57 -33.91
C GLU A 402 -10.20 29.24 -32.62
N LEU A 403 -10.54 27.97 -32.45
CA LEU A 403 -10.77 27.39 -31.14
C LEU A 403 -9.41 27.03 -30.56
N ARG A 404 -9.12 27.50 -29.35
CA ARG A 404 -7.88 27.20 -28.63
C ARG A 404 -8.20 26.52 -27.31
N TYR A 405 -7.53 25.42 -27.04
CA TYR A 405 -7.52 24.78 -25.73
C TYR A 405 -6.29 25.27 -24.96
N LEU A 406 -6.49 25.94 -23.84
CA LEU A 406 -5.44 26.61 -23.07
C LEU A 406 -5.16 25.89 -21.76
N SER A 407 -3.89 25.86 -21.36
CA SER A 407 -3.44 25.38 -20.04
C SER A 407 -4.03 26.21 -18.90
N ALA A 408 -3.99 25.69 -17.67
CA ALA A 408 -4.54 26.37 -16.49
C ALA A 408 -3.92 27.75 -16.19
N ARG A 409 -2.66 27.97 -16.60
CA ARG A 409 -1.96 29.26 -16.46
C ARG A 409 -2.23 30.24 -17.60
N LEU A 410 -2.95 29.80 -18.64
CA LEU A 410 -3.30 30.59 -19.83
C LEU A 410 -2.08 31.13 -20.61
N ASP A 411 -0.90 30.51 -20.44
CA ASP A 411 0.36 30.89 -21.09
C ASP A 411 0.72 29.95 -22.27
N LYS A 412 0.09 28.77 -22.34
CA LYS A 412 0.29 27.76 -23.38
C LYS A 412 -1.01 27.37 -24.07
N VAL A 413 -0.98 27.35 -25.41
CA VAL A 413 -2.00 26.69 -26.25
C VAL A 413 -1.64 25.21 -26.33
N LEU A 414 -2.53 24.35 -25.82
CA LEU A 414 -2.36 22.90 -25.83
C LEU A 414 -2.68 22.32 -27.22
N PHE A 415 -3.75 22.78 -27.84
CA PHE A 415 -4.07 22.53 -29.26
C PHE A 415 -5.08 23.57 -29.76
N ALA A 416 -5.14 23.74 -31.08
CA ALA A 416 -6.06 24.69 -31.72
C ALA A 416 -6.63 24.15 -33.03
N ARG A 417 -7.80 24.64 -33.43
CA ARG A 417 -8.46 24.28 -34.69
C ARG A 417 -9.19 25.48 -35.29
N ARG A 418 -9.05 25.68 -36.61
CA ARG A 418 -9.63 26.83 -37.32
C ARG A 418 -11.07 26.58 -37.75
N PHE A 419 -11.85 27.65 -37.82
CA PHE A 419 -13.21 27.63 -38.35
C PHE A 419 -13.60 28.99 -38.94
N GLY A 420 -14.63 29.01 -39.79
CA GLY A 420 -15.15 30.22 -40.44
C GLY A 420 -16.40 30.74 -39.73
N VAL A 421 -16.46 32.06 -39.53
CA VAL A 421 -17.64 32.77 -39.04
C VAL A 421 -18.15 33.66 -40.16
N GLY A 422 -19.35 33.41 -40.68
CA GLY A 422 -19.92 34.17 -41.80
C GLY A 422 -19.14 34.10 -43.12
N VAL A 423 -18.12 33.26 -43.21
CA VAL A 423 -17.29 33.02 -44.40
C VAL A 423 -17.14 31.52 -44.62
N ALA A 424 -17.19 31.07 -45.88
CA ALA A 424 -17.04 29.66 -46.21
C ALA A 424 -15.65 29.15 -45.79
N PHE A 425 -15.63 28.13 -44.95
CA PHE A 425 -14.44 27.46 -44.47
C PHE A 425 -14.62 25.94 -44.55
N GLN A 426 -13.67 25.29 -45.21
CA GLN A 426 -13.54 23.84 -45.24
C GLN A 426 -12.29 23.46 -44.46
N ASP A 427 -12.47 22.57 -43.50
CA ASP A 427 -11.36 22.03 -42.73
C ASP A 427 -10.66 20.93 -43.53
N SER A 428 -9.36 21.11 -43.75
CA SER A 428 -8.51 20.12 -44.42
C SER A 428 -8.13 18.97 -43.50
N ASP A 429 -8.16 19.17 -42.18
CA ASP A 429 -7.91 18.14 -41.19
C ASP A 429 -9.19 17.30 -41.00
N ARG A 430 -9.11 16.02 -41.33
CA ARG A 430 -10.24 15.07 -41.18
C ARG A 430 -10.22 14.32 -39.85
N SER A 431 -9.23 14.57 -39.00
CA SER A 431 -9.21 13.96 -37.67
C SER A 431 -10.39 14.49 -36.86
N GLY A 432 -11.09 13.59 -36.18
CA GLY A 432 -12.19 13.92 -35.27
C GLY A 432 -11.90 13.36 -33.90
N THR A 433 -12.61 13.84 -32.89
CA THR A 433 -12.46 13.41 -31.49
C THR A 433 -12.63 11.90 -31.32
N ALA A 434 -13.53 11.26 -32.08
CA ALA A 434 -13.70 9.81 -32.07
C ALA A 434 -12.48 9.06 -32.63
N GLU A 435 -11.87 9.57 -33.69
CA GLU A 435 -10.63 8.99 -34.24
C GLU A 435 -9.45 9.17 -33.30
N LEU A 436 -9.30 10.38 -32.76
CA LEU A 436 -8.28 10.69 -31.76
C LEU A 436 -8.46 9.82 -30.51
N ALA A 437 -9.69 9.55 -30.08
CA ALA A 437 -9.98 8.64 -28.97
C ALA A 437 -9.59 7.18 -29.29
N ARG A 438 -9.81 6.70 -30.52
CA ARG A 438 -9.33 5.38 -30.94
C ARG A 438 -7.81 5.30 -30.99
N GLN A 439 -7.15 6.33 -31.50
CA GLN A 439 -5.68 6.41 -31.53
C GLN A 439 -5.09 6.52 -30.13
N ALA A 440 -5.74 7.27 -29.24
CA ALA A 440 -5.41 7.36 -27.82
C ALA A 440 -5.51 5.99 -27.16
N ALA A 441 -6.67 5.32 -27.31
CA ALA A 441 -6.88 3.98 -26.79
C ALA A 441 -5.79 3.03 -27.31
N ALA A 442 -5.52 3.02 -28.62
CA ALA A 442 -4.47 2.19 -29.21
C ALA A 442 -3.05 2.56 -28.74
N ALA A 443 -2.80 3.80 -28.34
CA ALA A 443 -1.49 4.25 -27.84
C ALA A 443 -1.29 4.01 -26.34
N VAL A 444 -2.37 3.89 -25.57
CA VAL A 444 -2.38 3.58 -24.13
C VAL A 444 -2.57 2.07 -23.89
N GLN A 445 -3.14 1.36 -24.85
CA GLN A 445 -2.99 -0.09 -24.92
C GLN A 445 -1.51 -0.37 -25.20
N ALA A 446 -0.89 -1.23 -24.38
CA ALA A 446 0.45 -1.72 -24.67
C ALA A 446 0.49 -2.31 -26.08
N THR A 447 1.68 -2.38 -26.70
CA THR A 447 1.87 -3.37 -27.77
C THR A 447 1.32 -4.68 -27.21
N PRO A 448 0.34 -5.34 -27.87
CA PRO A 448 -0.50 -6.36 -27.24
C PRO A 448 0.36 -7.29 -26.39
N GLY A 449 0.28 -7.07 -25.08
CA GLY A 449 0.78 -8.00 -24.11
C GLY A 449 -0.05 -9.26 -24.25
N GLN A 450 0.53 -10.37 -23.83
CA GLN A 450 0.00 -11.73 -23.85
C GLN A 450 -1.53 -11.84 -23.59
N ASP A 451 -2.09 -10.94 -22.79
CA ASP A 451 -3.48 -10.89 -22.30
C ASP A 451 -4.54 -10.52 -23.36
N ASP A 452 -4.15 -10.02 -24.55
CA ASP A 452 -5.07 -9.71 -25.66
C ASP A 452 -4.86 -10.64 -26.88
N LEU A 453 -4.03 -11.67 -26.76
CA LEU A 453 -3.96 -12.71 -27.78
C LEU A 453 -5.23 -13.57 -27.67
N PRO A 454 -5.94 -13.83 -28.78
CA PRO A 454 -7.12 -14.69 -28.74
C PRO A 454 -6.71 -16.03 -28.13
N PRO A 455 -7.55 -16.63 -27.27
CA PRO A 455 -7.16 -17.83 -26.57
C PRO A 455 -6.86 -18.93 -27.58
N VAL A 456 -5.79 -19.66 -27.33
CA VAL A 456 -5.25 -20.71 -28.19
C VAL A 456 -5.61 -22.05 -27.59
N ARG A 457 -6.04 -22.97 -28.44
CA ARG A 457 -6.35 -24.34 -28.03
C ARG A 457 -5.07 -25.07 -27.65
N ALA A 458 -5.07 -25.75 -26.50
CA ALA A 458 -4.00 -26.63 -26.08
C ALA A 458 -4.54 -27.98 -25.61
N ARG A 459 -3.73 -29.03 -25.81
CA ARG A 459 -4.09 -30.42 -25.52
C ARG A 459 -2.99 -31.11 -24.72
N PHE A 460 -3.39 -31.77 -23.64
CA PHE A 460 -2.50 -32.44 -22.70
C PHE A 460 -2.81 -33.93 -22.63
N ARG A 461 -1.78 -34.76 -22.70
CA ARG A 461 -1.86 -36.21 -22.53
C ARG A 461 -0.77 -36.70 -21.58
N ILE A 462 -0.98 -37.85 -20.97
CA ILE A 462 0.06 -38.56 -20.22
C ILE A 462 0.95 -39.37 -21.19
N PRO A 463 2.14 -39.84 -20.76
CA PRO A 463 3.01 -40.66 -21.59
C PRO A 463 2.37 -41.98 -21.99
N ASP A 464 2.79 -42.51 -23.15
CA ASP A 464 2.36 -43.83 -23.62
C ASP A 464 2.92 -44.90 -22.66
N GLY A 465 2.08 -45.86 -22.25
CA GLY A 465 2.43 -46.90 -21.26
C GLY A 465 1.69 -46.79 -19.92
N PHE A 466 0.97 -45.68 -19.68
CA PHE A 466 0.01 -45.56 -18.59
C PHE A 466 -1.41 -45.96 -19.04
N PRO A 467 -2.26 -46.49 -18.15
CA PRO A 467 -3.66 -46.79 -18.49
C PRO A 467 -4.40 -45.52 -18.91
N GLU A 468 -5.11 -45.56 -20.05
CA GLU A 468 -5.98 -44.47 -20.56
C GLU A 468 -7.26 -44.32 -19.71
N SER A 469 -7.09 -44.00 -18.42
CA SER A 469 -8.17 -43.73 -17.49
C SER A 469 -8.44 -42.22 -17.40
N PRO A 470 -9.68 -41.80 -17.10
CA PRO A 470 -10.00 -40.39 -16.93
C PRO A 470 -9.23 -39.75 -15.77
N LEU A 471 -8.58 -38.62 -16.02
CA LEU A 471 -7.77 -37.85 -15.05
C LEU A 471 -8.41 -36.49 -14.76
N TRP A 472 -8.18 -35.97 -13.55
CA TRP A 472 -8.50 -34.58 -13.25
C TRP A 472 -7.35 -33.69 -13.69
N TRP A 473 -7.61 -32.83 -14.66
CA TRP A 473 -6.62 -31.90 -15.19
C TRP A 473 -6.70 -30.56 -14.46
N SER A 474 -5.56 -29.90 -14.33
CA SER A 474 -5.50 -28.48 -14.03
C SER A 474 -4.34 -27.83 -14.76
N ALA A 475 -4.47 -26.55 -15.09
CA ALA A 475 -3.37 -25.74 -15.61
C ALA A 475 -3.35 -24.40 -14.87
N LEU A 476 -2.24 -24.14 -14.18
CA LEU A 476 -2.01 -22.94 -13.41
C LEU A 476 -1.07 -22.02 -14.18
N PRO A 477 -1.48 -20.77 -14.51
CA PRO A 477 -0.59 -19.84 -15.16
C PRO A 477 0.56 -19.45 -14.23
N LEU A 478 1.76 -19.41 -14.79
CA LEU A 478 3.00 -19.06 -14.06
C LEU A 478 3.48 -17.64 -14.36
N ASP A 479 3.02 -17.04 -15.46
CA ASP A 479 3.34 -15.67 -15.82
C ASP A 479 2.37 -14.71 -15.11
N ALA A 480 2.91 -13.70 -14.45
CA ALA A 480 2.13 -12.74 -13.64
C ALA A 480 1.14 -11.87 -14.44
N ALA A 481 1.19 -11.93 -15.77
CA ALA A 481 0.29 -11.23 -16.69
C ALA A 481 -1.01 -12.01 -16.98
N VAL A 482 -0.95 -13.35 -16.95
CA VAL A 482 -2.08 -14.22 -17.30
C VAL A 482 -3.11 -14.27 -16.16
N SER A 483 -4.40 -14.34 -16.48
CA SER A 483 -5.48 -14.44 -15.48
C SER A 483 -5.17 -15.54 -14.44
N PRO A 484 -5.23 -15.29 -13.12
CA PRO A 484 -4.82 -16.24 -12.09
C PRO A 484 -5.79 -17.42 -11.91
N GLU A 485 -6.87 -17.49 -12.69
CA GLU A 485 -7.82 -18.58 -12.63
C GLU A 485 -7.21 -19.86 -13.22
N ALA A 486 -7.07 -20.87 -12.37
CA ALA A 486 -6.66 -22.20 -12.78
C ALA A 486 -7.69 -22.78 -13.74
N TRP A 487 -7.28 -23.15 -14.95
CA TRP A 487 -8.15 -23.95 -15.80
C TRP A 487 -8.26 -25.35 -15.20
N ALA A 488 -9.48 -25.80 -14.93
CA ALA A 488 -9.75 -27.14 -14.40
C ALA A 488 -11.13 -27.63 -14.91
N PRO A 489 -11.19 -28.64 -15.79
CA PRO A 489 -12.46 -29.20 -16.23
C PRO A 489 -13.23 -29.81 -15.05
N SER A 490 -14.55 -29.69 -15.09
CA SER A 490 -15.44 -30.19 -14.04
C SER A 490 -15.53 -31.71 -13.97
N GLU A 491 -15.10 -32.40 -15.02
CA GLU A 491 -15.13 -33.86 -15.13
C GLU A 491 -13.74 -34.41 -15.48
N ALA A 492 -13.46 -35.63 -15.01
CA ALA A 492 -12.22 -36.32 -15.34
C ALA A 492 -12.24 -36.75 -16.82
N THR A 493 -11.13 -36.56 -17.51
CA THR A 493 -10.99 -36.85 -18.95
C THR A 493 -9.65 -37.50 -19.24
N VAL A 494 -9.60 -38.37 -20.26
CA VAL A 494 -8.34 -39.04 -20.66
C VAL A 494 -7.34 -38.04 -21.23
N VAL A 495 -7.84 -36.97 -21.85
CA VAL A 495 -7.06 -35.89 -22.45
C VAL A 495 -7.61 -34.57 -21.94
N GLY A 496 -6.73 -33.75 -21.37
CA GLY A 496 -7.06 -32.38 -20.99
C GLY A 496 -7.05 -31.50 -22.23
N GLU A 497 -8.15 -30.82 -22.54
CA GLU A 497 -8.25 -29.96 -23.71
C GLU A 497 -9.06 -28.71 -23.38
N GLY A 498 -8.52 -27.54 -23.74
CA GLY A 498 -9.12 -26.26 -23.42
C GLY A 498 -8.58 -25.11 -24.27
N GLU A 499 -9.15 -23.92 -24.07
CA GLU A 499 -8.69 -22.67 -24.64
C GLU A 499 -7.92 -21.89 -23.56
N PHE A 500 -6.71 -21.45 -23.90
CA PHE A 500 -5.77 -20.83 -22.97
C PHE A 500 -5.25 -19.51 -23.54
N GLU A 501 -5.05 -18.52 -22.68
CA GLU A 501 -4.20 -17.38 -23.04
C GLU A 501 -2.79 -17.92 -23.37
N PRO A 502 -2.07 -17.37 -24.36
CA PRO A 502 -0.68 -17.77 -24.58
C PRO A 502 0.16 -17.54 -23.32
N GLY A 503 1.16 -18.37 -23.04
CA GLY A 503 1.99 -18.21 -21.84
C GLY A 503 2.46 -19.51 -21.22
N ARG A 504 3.15 -19.40 -20.09
CA ARG A 504 3.67 -20.56 -19.35
C ARG A 504 2.66 -21.03 -18.32
N TYR A 505 2.39 -22.32 -18.33
CA TYR A 505 1.46 -22.98 -17.43
C TYR A 505 2.13 -24.16 -16.73
N GLU A 506 1.90 -24.30 -15.42
CA GLU A 506 2.08 -25.56 -14.72
C GLU A 506 0.83 -26.42 -14.94
N VAL A 507 0.96 -27.44 -15.78
CA VAL A 507 -0.13 -28.38 -16.06
C VAL A 507 0.02 -29.59 -15.16
N ARG A 508 -1.05 -29.94 -14.47
CA ARG A 508 -1.14 -31.14 -13.63
C ARG A 508 -2.25 -32.07 -14.09
N ALA A 509 -2.02 -33.37 -13.98
CA ALA A 509 -3.05 -34.39 -14.13
C ALA A 509 -3.04 -35.28 -12.90
N LEU A 510 -4.19 -35.47 -12.26
CA LEU A 510 -4.33 -36.36 -11.13
C LEU A 510 -5.06 -37.62 -11.56
N ALA A 511 -4.37 -38.76 -11.48
CA ALA A 511 -5.01 -40.05 -11.62
C ALA A 511 -5.68 -40.47 -10.30
N PRO A 512 -6.73 -41.31 -10.36
CA PRO A 512 -7.27 -41.95 -9.18
C PRO A 512 -6.20 -42.80 -8.48
N GLY A 513 -5.71 -42.36 -7.31
CA GLY A 513 -4.63 -43.04 -6.55
C GLY A 513 -3.35 -42.22 -6.36
N GLU A 514 -3.47 -40.88 -6.28
CA GLU A 514 -2.39 -39.92 -5.97
C GLU A 514 -1.19 -39.88 -6.95
N VAL A 515 -1.30 -40.54 -8.10
CA VAL A 515 -0.36 -40.36 -9.22
C VAL A 515 -0.59 -38.98 -9.83
N VAL A 516 0.32 -38.05 -9.52
CA VAL A 516 0.31 -36.69 -10.05
C VAL A 516 1.25 -36.62 -11.23
N PHE A 517 0.77 -36.22 -12.39
CA PHE A 517 1.59 -35.77 -13.51
C PHE A 517 1.76 -34.26 -13.40
N SER A 518 2.95 -33.71 -13.65
CA SER A 518 3.18 -32.27 -13.65
C SER A 518 4.26 -31.84 -14.63
N ARG A 519 4.01 -30.79 -15.40
CA ARG A 519 5.01 -30.15 -16.26
C ARG A 519 4.72 -28.68 -16.42
N ILE A 520 5.78 -27.89 -16.54
CA ILE A 520 5.69 -26.54 -17.08
C ILE A 520 5.70 -26.62 -18.61
N VAL A 521 4.66 -26.10 -19.24
CA VAL A 521 4.53 -25.99 -20.70
C VAL A 521 4.43 -24.52 -21.09
N GLU A 522 4.78 -24.21 -22.33
CA GLU A 522 4.65 -22.88 -22.91
C GLU A 522 3.70 -22.97 -24.11
N ILE A 523 2.56 -22.29 -24.03
CA ILE A 523 1.49 -22.27 -25.04
C ILE A 523 1.69 -21.04 -25.91
N LEU A 524 1.84 -21.23 -27.23
CA LEU A 524 2.18 -20.16 -28.17
C LEU A 524 1.15 -20.05 -29.32
N PRO A 525 0.86 -18.84 -29.84
CA PRO A 525 -0.03 -18.67 -30.99
C PRO A 525 0.54 -19.29 -32.27
N GLY A 526 -0.29 -19.97 -33.05
CA GLY A 526 0.09 -20.56 -34.35
C GLY A 526 0.84 -21.89 -34.27
N GLU A 527 1.19 -22.35 -33.06
CA GLU A 527 1.74 -23.68 -32.79
C GLU A 527 0.63 -24.71 -32.55
N THR A 528 0.97 -26.00 -32.65
CA THR A 528 0.01 -27.09 -32.43
C THR A 528 -0.39 -27.28 -30.96
N ASN A 529 0.45 -26.85 -30.01
CA ASN A 529 0.22 -26.89 -28.55
C ASN A 529 -0.29 -28.26 -28.01
N GLU A 530 0.33 -29.35 -28.46
CA GLU A 530 0.11 -30.70 -27.91
C GLU A 530 1.26 -31.10 -26.99
N PHE A 531 0.96 -31.39 -25.73
CA PHE A 531 1.98 -31.68 -24.71
C PHE A 531 1.77 -33.03 -24.03
N VAL A 532 2.89 -33.71 -23.76
CA VAL A 532 2.94 -34.89 -22.90
C VAL A 532 3.41 -34.46 -21.51
N ILE A 533 2.58 -34.70 -20.50
CA ILE A 533 2.81 -34.31 -19.10
C ILE A 533 3.32 -35.54 -18.34
N PRO A 534 4.59 -35.57 -17.89
CA PRO A 534 5.16 -36.72 -17.22
C PRO A 534 4.85 -36.70 -15.72
N LEU A 535 5.28 -37.73 -15.00
CA LEU A 535 5.00 -37.89 -13.57
C LEU A 535 5.69 -36.78 -12.76
N ALA A 536 4.98 -36.19 -11.79
CA ALA A 536 5.48 -35.12 -10.93
C ALA A 536 6.61 -35.62 -10.02
N GLY A 537 7.72 -34.88 -9.97
CA GLY A 537 8.92 -35.25 -9.20
C GLY A 537 10.18 -35.52 -10.05
N GLU A 538 10.08 -35.47 -11.38
CA GLU A 538 11.22 -35.63 -12.30
C GLU A 538 12.14 -34.40 -12.42
N GLN A 539 11.79 -33.24 -11.85
CA GLN A 539 12.42 -31.96 -12.25
C GLN A 539 13.85 -31.69 -11.71
N ASP A 540 14.44 -32.53 -10.85
CA ASP A 540 15.83 -32.37 -10.37
C ASP A 540 16.63 -33.69 -10.24
N ALA A 541 16.27 -34.75 -10.97
CA ALA A 541 16.95 -36.04 -10.85
C ALA A 541 17.86 -36.36 -12.04
N GLU A 542 19.15 -36.51 -11.76
CA GLU A 542 20.13 -37.08 -12.68
C GLU A 542 19.70 -38.52 -12.99
N THR A 543 19.52 -38.81 -14.28
CA THR A 543 19.18 -40.14 -14.78
C THR A 543 20.42 -41.03 -14.67
N ASP A 544 20.28 -42.21 -14.06
CA ASP A 544 21.25 -43.28 -14.32
C ASP A 544 21.03 -43.85 -15.73
N ALA A 545 21.97 -44.67 -16.19
CA ALA A 545 22.02 -45.15 -17.58
C ALA A 545 20.78 -45.95 -18.02
N ASP A 546 19.89 -46.30 -17.08
CA ASP A 546 18.64 -47.03 -17.31
C ASP A 546 17.36 -46.20 -17.03
N GLY A 547 17.48 -44.91 -16.69
CA GLY A 547 16.36 -43.95 -16.73
C GLY A 547 15.36 -44.03 -15.57
N LEU A 548 15.75 -44.50 -14.38
CA LEU A 548 14.87 -44.57 -13.22
C LEU A 548 15.21 -43.51 -12.16
N VAL A 549 14.23 -42.67 -11.79
CA VAL A 549 14.34 -41.62 -10.75
C VAL A 549 13.67 -42.09 -9.45
N GLN A 550 14.38 -41.99 -8.31
CA GLN A 550 13.92 -42.45 -6.99
C GLN A 550 13.00 -41.44 -6.28
N VAL A 551 11.71 -41.81 -6.08
CA VAL A 551 10.66 -41.06 -5.34
C VAL A 551 10.51 -41.54 -3.88
N ALA A 552 11.48 -42.30 -3.38
CA ALA A 552 11.40 -42.99 -2.10
C ALA A 552 12.21 -42.27 -1.01
N VAL A 553 11.61 -42.01 0.16
CA VAL A 553 12.36 -41.60 1.36
C VAL A 553 13.10 -42.81 1.95
N VAL A 554 12.50 -44.00 1.79
CA VAL A 554 13.16 -45.28 2.05
C VAL A 554 12.86 -46.21 0.88
N ALA A 555 13.90 -46.62 0.15
CA ALA A 555 13.84 -47.73 -0.79
C ALA A 555 14.46 -48.96 -0.12
N CYS A 556 13.66 -50.00 0.11
CA CYS A 556 14.17 -51.26 0.66
C CYS A 556 14.51 -52.22 -0.48
N SER A 557 15.78 -52.59 -0.57
CA SER A 557 16.26 -53.56 -1.56
C SER A 557 17.31 -54.48 -0.94
N ASP A 558 17.35 -55.73 -1.40
CA ASP A 558 18.27 -56.77 -0.94
C ASP A 558 18.17 -57.07 0.57
N GLN A 559 16.98 -56.90 1.17
CA GLN A 559 16.74 -57.15 2.59
C GLN A 559 15.49 -58.03 2.77
N PRO A 560 15.62 -59.37 2.77
CA PRO A 560 14.47 -60.30 2.78
C PRO A 560 13.53 -60.16 3.99
N ARG A 561 13.97 -59.48 5.05
CA ARG A 561 13.19 -59.20 6.26
C ARG A 561 12.54 -57.80 6.26
N GLY A 562 12.73 -57.02 5.20
CA GLY A 562 12.33 -55.62 5.12
C GLY A 562 13.24 -54.67 5.90
N CYS A 563 13.01 -53.38 5.70
CA CYS A 563 13.80 -52.28 6.26
C CYS A 563 12.99 -51.54 7.32
N PRO A 564 13.37 -51.61 8.62
CA PRO A 564 12.67 -50.87 9.66
C PRO A 564 12.86 -49.36 9.46
N HIS A 565 11.75 -48.63 9.51
CA HIS A 565 11.71 -47.18 9.41
C HIS A 565 10.93 -46.56 10.57
N THR A 566 11.45 -45.46 11.09
CA THR A 566 10.76 -44.60 12.06
C THR A 566 10.83 -43.19 11.54
N ASP A 567 9.68 -42.62 11.22
CA ASP A 567 9.60 -41.24 10.79
C ASP A 567 9.67 -40.30 12.00
N ALA A 568 10.57 -39.33 11.94
CA ALA A 568 10.83 -38.42 13.04
C ALA A 568 9.74 -37.35 13.21
N GLN A 569 9.01 -37.03 12.14
CA GLN A 569 8.02 -35.95 12.15
C GLN A 569 6.65 -36.43 12.63
N THR A 570 6.23 -37.61 12.17
CA THR A 570 4.93 -38.20 12.48
C THR A 570 4.98 -39.25 13.59
N GLY A 571 6.17 -39.75 13.91
CA GLY A 571 6.35 -40.84 14.87
C GLY A 571 5.93 -42.22 14.35
N LEU A 572 5.57 -42.33 13.06
CA LEU A 572 5.15 -43.59 12.44
C LEU A 572 6.30 -44.60 12.42
N ARG A 573 6.03 -45.83 12.85
CA ARG A 573 6.99 -46.95 12.86
C ARG A 573 6.45 -48.11 12.05
N LEU A 574 7.21 -48.55 11.06
CA LEU A 574 6.85 -49.69 10.20
C LEU A 574 8.10 -50.36 9.61
N VAL A 575 7.93 -51.54 9.03
CA VAL A 575 8.97 -52.21 8.25
C VAL A 575 8.58 -52.13 6.78
N VAL A 576 9.41 -51.46 5.97
CA VAL A 576 9.22 -51.35 4.52
C VAL A 576 9.59 -52.70 3.88
N PRO A 577 8.68 -53.38 3.16
CA PRO A 577 8.97 -54.69 2.59
C PRO A 577 10.09 -54.67 1.55
N ASP A 578 10.76 -55.81 1.34
CA ASP A 578 11.82 -55.93 0.33
C ASP A 578 11.30 -55.64 -1.09
N GLY A 579 12.01 -54.79 -1.83
CA GLY A 579 11.59 -54.32 -3.16
C GLY A 579 10.52 -53.23 -3.15
N TRP A 580 10.16 -52.69 -1.98
CA TRP A 580 9.18 -51.61 -1.84
C TRP A 580 9.83 -50.29 -1.40
N SER A 581 9.18 -49.21 -1.80
CA SER A 581 9.56 -47.85 -1.48
C SER A 581 8.48 -47.17 -0.64
N LEU A 582 8.89 -46.32 0.31
CA LEU A 582 8.00 -45.54 1.17
C LEU A 582 8.14 -44.04 0.89
N THR A 583 7.00 -43.37 0.75
CA THR A 583 6.89 -41.90 0.65
C THR A 583 6.92 -41.23 2.03
N GLN A 584 7.15 -39.91 2.08
CA GLN A 584 7.21 -39.16 3.34
C GLN A 584 5.86 -39.25 4.09
N PRO A 585 5.82 -39.78 5.34
CA PRO A 585 4.58 -39.82 6.11
C PRO A 585 4.08 -38.42 6.50
N PHE A 586 2.77 -38.25 6.59
CA PHE A 586 2.15 -36.94 6.91
C PHE A 586 0.86 -37.08 7.71
N PHE A 587 0.43 -35.98 8.37
CA PHE A 587 -0.90 -35.90 8.98
C PHE A 587 -1.88 -35.13 8.11
N HIS A 588 -3.08 -35.66 8.08
CA HIS A 588 -4.20 -35.11 7.34
C HIS A 588 -4.87 -33.94 8.11
N GLU A 589 -5.01 -32.74 7.54
CA GLU A 589 -5.78 -31.64 8.17
C GLU A 589 -7.19 -31.47 7.56
N THR A 590 -8.20 -31.26 8.41
CA THR A 590 -9.56 -30.93 7.95
C THR A 590 -9.65 -29.46 7.56
N ALA A 591 -10.64 -29.09 6.74
CA ALA A 591 -10.93 -27.69 6.40
C ALA A 591 -11.27 -26.80 7.62
N ALA A 592 -11.51 -27.41 8.79
CA ALA A 592 -11.71 -26.72 10.06
C ALA A 592 -10.42 -26.65 10.92
N GLY A 593 -9.25 -26.98 10.35
CA GLY A 593 -7.94 -26.91 11.01
C GLY A 593 -7.68 -28.02 12.03
N THR A 594 -8.42 -29.13 11.98
CA THR A 594 -8.19 -30.28 12.88
C THR A 594 -7.30 -31.32 12.21
N THR A 595 -6.13 -31.57 12.79
CA THR A 595 -5.16 -32.55 12.30
C THR A 595 -5.57 -33.97 12.72
N ALA A 596 -5.45 -34.94 11.81
CA ALA A 596 -5.74 -36.34 12.06
C ALA A 596 -4.77 -36.91 13.10
N SER A 597 -5.25 -37.80 13.96
CA SER A 597 -4.46 -38.37 15.06
C SER A 597 -3.51 -39.50 14.62
N ILE A 598 -3.53 -39.90 13.34
CA ILE A 598 -2.72 -40.99 12.79
C ILE A 598 -2.16 -40.54 11.45
N ALA A 599 -0.89 -40.88 11.21
CA ALA A 599 -0.17 -40.52 10.00
C ALA A 599 -0.54 -41.42 8.82
N SER A 600 -0.53 -40.83 7.63
CA SER A 600 -0.77 -41.49 6.35
C SER A 600 0.53 -41.53 5.54
N ALA A 601 0.68 -42.56 4.72
CA ALA A 601 1.85 -42.72 3.85
C ALA A 601 1.54 -43.72 2.73
N THR A 602 2.22 -43.57 1.60
CA THR A 602 2.09 -44.46 0.44
C THR A 602 3.33 -45.32 0.30
N LEU A 603 3.14 -46.63 0.09
CA LEU A 603 4.18 -47.54 -0.36
C LEU A 603 3.94 -47.93 -1.80
N PHE A 604 5.03 -48.01 -2.57
CA PHE A 604 4.95 -48.42 -3.96
C PHE A 604 6.10 -49.34 -4.36
N ARG A 605 5.81 -50.23 -5.32
CA ARG A 605 6.80 -51.08 -5.99
C ARG A 605 6.54 -51.07 -7.48
N SER A 606 7.61 -51.01 -8.27
CA SER A 606 7.54 -51.28 -9.70
C SER A 606 7.62 -52.79 -9.95
N GLY A 607 6.60 -53.36 -10.59
CA GLY A 607 6.53 -54.77 -10.97
C GLY A 607 6.34 -54.95 -12.48
N ALA A 608 6.40 -56.20 -12.95
CA ALA A 608 6.29 -56.53 -14.37
C ALA A 608 4.94 -56.12 -15.01
N GLU A 609 3.88 -56.00 -14.20
CA GLU A 609 2.53 -55.62 -14.65
C GLU A 609 2.18 -54.13 -14.34
N GLY A 610 3.15 -53.36 -13.86
CA GLY A 610 2.97 -51.95 -13.50
C GLY A 610 3.34 -51.65 -12.04
N ILE A 611 2.97 -50.46 -11.58
CA ILE A 611 3.25 -49.99 -10.21
C ILE A 611 2.16 -50.50 -9.28
N GLN A 612 2.57 -51.24 -8.25
CA GLN A 612 1.69 -51.63 -7.15
C GLN A 612 1.79 -50.60 -6.03
N VAL A 613 0.65 -50.28 -5.44
CA VAL A 613 0.52 -49.24 -4.41
C VAL A 613 -0.22 -49.80 -3.20
N ILE A 614 0.29 -49.46 -2.01
CA ILE A 614 -0.35 -49.70 -0.73
C ILE A 614 -0.48 -48.35 -0.02
N GLU A 615 -1.69 -47.97 0.35
CA GLU A 615 -1.97 -46.77 1.13
C GLU A 615 -2.14 -47.08 2.61
N LEU A 616 -1.41 -46.37 3.45
CA LEU A 616 -1.59 -46.36 4.90
C LEU A 616 -2.48 -45.19 5.31
N ASN A 617 -3.55 -45.50 6.03
CA ASN A 617 -4.52 -44.57 6.60
C ASN A 617 -5.09 -43.55 5.60
N PRO A 618 -5.59 -43.97 4.42
CA PRO A 618 -6.18 -43.03 3.49
C PRO A 618 -7.44 -42.38 4.09
N ARG A 619 -7.58 -41.05 3.94
CA ARG A 619 -8.81 -40.31 4.34
C ARG A 619 -10.08 -40.87 3.69
N HIS A 620 -9.97 -41.30 2.43
CA HIS A 620 -11.06 -41.87 1.68
C HIS A 620 -10.53 -42.94 0.72
N TRP A 621 -11.07 -44.17 0.83
CA TRP A 621 -10.77 -45.27 -0.08
C TRP A 621 -12.08 -45.89 -0.58
N PRO A 622 -12.50 -45.59 -1.82
CA PRO A 622 -13.69 -46.19 -2.39
C PRO A 622 -13.50 -47.70 -2.56
N ALA A 623 -14.53 -48.50 -2.27
CA ALA A 623 -14.48 -49.97 -2.41
C ALA A 623 -14.12 -50.43 -3.85
N VAL A 624 -14.39 -49.60 -4.86
CA VAL A 624 -14.01 -49.87 -6.26
C VAL A 624 -12.51 -49.77 -6.55
N ARG A 625 -11.70 -49.28 -5.60
CA ARG A 625 -10.23 -49.17 -5.74
C ARG A 625 -9.48 -50.39 -5.20
N GLY A 626 -10.18 -51.35 -4.61
CA GLY A 626 -9.60 -52.54 -4.00
C GLY A 626 -9.83 -52.60 -2.49
N ASP A 627 -9.30 -53.65 -1.87
CA ASP A 627 -9.62 -54.01 -0.50
C ASP A 627 -8.78 -53.23 0.54
N CYS A 628 -9.35 -53.11 1.74
CA CYS A 628 -8.65 -52.56 2.91
C CYS A 628 -8.62 -53.58 4.03
N LEU A 629 -7.49 -53.62 4.73
CA LEU A 629 -7.24 -54.42 5.92
C LEU A 629 -7.00 -53.48 7.10
N ASP A 630 -7.71 -53.71 8.21
CA ASP A 630 -7.55 -52.93 9.44
C ASP A 630 -6.64 -53.68 10.43
N ARG A 631 -5.68 -52.97 11.03
CA ARG A 631 -4.74 -53.47 12.04
C ARG A 631 -4.56 -52.43 13.15
N GLY A 632 -5.17 -52.68 14.30
CA GLY A 632 -5.16 -51.72 15.40
C GLY A 632 -5.84 -50.41 14.98
N ALA A 633 -5.12 -49.29 15.10
CA ALA A 633 -5.59 -47.98 14.65
C ALA A 633 -5.28 -47.69 13.17
N HIS A 634 -4.52 -48.56 12.50
CA HIS A 634 -4.10 -48.39 11.12
C HIS A 634 -5.04 -49.10 10.14
N ARG A 635 -5.33 -48.44 9.03
CA ARG A 635 -6.00 -49.00 7.86
C ARG A 635 -5.02 -49.09 6.70
N ILE A 636 -4.94 -50.23 6.04
CA ILE A 636 -4.04 -50.51 4.93
C ILE A 636 -4.89 -50.85 3.72
N CYS A 637 -4.84 -50.05 2.67
CA CYS A 637 -5.64 -50.26 1.47
C CYS A 637 -4.74 -50.51 0.26
N HIS A 638 -5.15 -51.41 -0.63
CA HIS A 638 -4.38 -51.76 -1.82
C HIS A 638 -5.29 -52.01 -3.03
N GLY A 639 -4.70 -51.97 -4.23
CA GLY A 639 -5.40 -52.26 -5.49
C GLY A 639 -5.82 -53.73 -5.63
N GLU A 640 -6.78 -54.01 -6.53
CA GLU A 640 -7.32 -55.36 -6.80
C GLU A 640 -6.33 -56.34 -7.45
N ALA A 641 -5.23 -55.86 -8.05
CA ALA A 641 -4.23 -56.71 -8.68
C ALA A 641 -3.31 -57.35 -7.62
N SER A 642 -3.74 -58.47 -7.01
CA SER A 642 -2.92 -59.23 -6.07
C SER A 642 -1.95 -60.16 -6.79
N ASP A 643 -0.66 -59.98 -6.51
CA ASP A 643 0.38 -60.97 -6.78
C ASP A 643 0.97 -61.48 -5.45
N ALA A 644 1.71 -62.59 -5.49
CA ALA A 644 2.31 -63.19 -4.28
C ALA A 644 3.26 -62.24 -3.53
N THR A 645 3.79 -61.21 -4.22
CA THR A 645 4.71 -60.24 -3.65
C THR A 645 3.96 -59.11 -2.94
N LEU A 646 2.79 -58.70 -3.43
CA LEU A 646 1.86 -57.81 -2.74
C LEU A 646 1.35 -58.46 -1.45
N ASP A 647 0.95 -59.73 -1.51
CA ASP A 647 0.49 -60.48 -0.33
C ASP A 647 1.60 -60.57 0.75
N GLN A 648 2.84 -60.82 0.33
CA GLN A 648 3.99 -60.84 1.24
C GLN A 648 4.28 -59.46 1.84
N ALA A 649 4.15 -58.39 1.04
CA ALA A 649 4.34 -57.02 1.49
C ALA A 649 3.28 -56.60 2.52
N LEU A 650 2.02 -56.92 2.27
CA LEU A 650 0.92 -56.69 3.22
C LEU A 650 1.14 -57.43 4.53
N ALA A 651 1.61 -58.69 4.48
CA ALA A 651 1.92 -59.46 5.69
C ALA A 651 3.02 -58.80 6.55
N VAL A 652 4.10 -58.32 5.92
CA VAL A 652 5.20 -57.61 6.62
C VAL A 652 4.70 -56.31 7.25
N LEU A 653 3.88 -55.54 6.52
CA LEU A 653 3.33 -54.29 7.03
C LEU A 653 2.39 -54.52 8.21
N LEU A 654 1.47 -55.49 8.11
CA LEU A 654 0.51 -55.84 9.17
C LEU A 654 1.19 -56.34 10.45
N ASP A 655 2.32 -57.06 10.32
CA ASP A 655 3.14 -57.48 11.47
C ASP A 655 3.84 -56.28 12.12
N SER A 656 4.46 -55.42 11.32
CA SER A 656 5.22 -54.26 11.81
C SER A 656 4.36 -53.22 12.54
N LEU A 657 3.18 -52.91 12.00
CA LEU A 657 2.24 -51.92 12.55
C LEU A 657 1.50 -52.42 13.80
N GLY A 658 1.59 -53.72 14.12
CA GLY A 658 0.87 -54.34 15.25
C GLY A 658 1.72 -54.63 16.49
N SER A 659 3.00 -54.25 16.52
CA SER A 659 3.94 -54.64 17.60
C SER A 659 4.09 -53.61 18.74
N GLY A 660 3.26 -52.56 18.77
CA GLY A 660 3.14 -51.66 19.91
C GLY A 660 1.86 -51.94 20.70
N GLU A 661 1.97 -52.61 21.85
CA GLU A 661 0.95 -52.52 22.90
C GLU A 661 0.80 -51.06 23.37
N PRO A 662 -0.39 -50.64 23.85
CA PRO A 662 -0.65 -49.28 24.35
C PRO A 662 0.26 -48.86 25.50
#